data_AF-A0A1Y6KC39-F1
#
_entry.id   AF-A0A1Y6KC39-F1
#
_cell.length_a   1.000
_cell.length_b   1.000
_cell.length_c   1.000
_cell.angle_alpha   90.00
_cell.angle_beta   90.00
_cell.angle_gamma   90.00
#
_symmetry.space_group_name_H-M   'P 1'
#
loop_
_entity.id
_entity.type
_entity.pdbx_description
1 polymer ?
#
loop_
_entity_poly.entity_id
_entity_poly.type
_entity_poly.pdbx_seq_one_letter_code
_entity_poly.pdbx_strand_id
1 'polypeptide(L)'
;MLFPSLRRRCALPPEMILTESSPVGSSPVRGKTRAEQKLGRYYPLVRVLARLPGRHVLRNLAFTVLPFRARFWLTVQFRYFFQHPGLDRHFIFFCGPFLGKHLHWIINSSLWTSRPNEVAFYLVLTGHRRETLPLLRRLTWDGDHPTAELALNGTGIVGDGYAMDMLTQIHDLQWSTAAERSPAMRTFVRLMLEHRNFQHEERAFRGRVELDHVPTDVPAEQFIPYFFRDREIVARLMQDLGLVDESGVLRKLDESGQYWESLPPDLPDRAVALDVYLFYAYRELLLRTYHNGEGDKVPSVYSRCLETQRRLRSHLPKPSSQLKRTLAGIGVELGEVRLLSPDWSALIGHNGHLNVHLMMRSMGWWTGKPVLLAYTDRIANKPFLSLFSDICPTLTLGENVSPGVWHELASLTPFLGDSHQAFQFEDGQTMYWNDAGAMALQQWEREGRGFPLRDIYDARLQADDRTEMLYQSLRRKWGLSPDDWFVCLHMRDAEARGETLGTGESIRSAAIGNYLDTVRYITDQGGWVIRMGGRKAPPMPDMPRLVDYARCEDQMAEMDIHLMRRARMFIGTTSGFAYVASSFGIPTAMVNALSSVGLLWSKDTRFSLEPVHTREGRMLSLSDVTSETWRWTFPTYETVKAAGLTVSESSADEILETTREVLDLSSGAPPAIPPVDDAWEKCVNIPGFFGNSRPSRYFLDKYASSLLARS
;
A
#
# COMPACT_ATOMS: atom_id res chain seq x y z
N MET A 1 -55.25 -14.33 -21.90
CA MET A 1 -55.88 -13.27 -21.07
C MET A 1 -54.77 -12.37 -20.53
N LEU A 2 -54.75 -11.12 -21.04
CA LEU A 2 -54.32 -9.84 -20.42
C LEU A 2 -53.00 -9.72 -19.60
N PHE A 3 -52.07 -8.92 -20.16
CA PHE A 3 -50.97 -8.14 -19.53
C PHE A 3 -51.50 -7.04 -18.54
N PRO A 4 -50.69 -6.25 -17.74
CA PRO A 4 -49.27 -5.90 -17.92
C PRO A 4 -48.36 -5.64 -16.66
N SER A 5 -47.05 -5.53 -16.95
CA SER A 5 -45.95 -4.74 -16.35
C SER A 5 -46.14 -3.94 -15.04
N LEU A 6 -45.21 -4.10 -14.09
CA LEU A 6 -44.91 -3.09 -13.05
C LEU A 6 -43.39 -2.94 -12.81
N ARG A 7 -42.94 -1.70 -13.01
CA ARG A 7 -41.61 -1.15 -12.76
C ARG A 7 -41.18 -1.40 -11.30
N ARG A 8 -40.04 -2.07 -11.09
CA ARG A 8 -39.34 -2.01 -9.80
C ARG A 8 -38.64 -0.65 -9.70
N ARG A 9 -39.28 0.28 -8.98
CA ARG A 9 -38.62 1.48 -8.43
C ARG A 9 -37.70 1.03 -7.30
N CYS A 10 -36.49 1.58 -7.25
CA CYS A 10 -35.58 1.49 -6.11
C CYS A 10 -36.34 1.79 -4.81
N ALA A 11 -36.42 0.80 -3.94
CA ALA A 11 -36.84 0.99 -2.57
C ALA A 11 -35.72 1.77 -1.83
N LEU A 12 -36.09 2.89 -1.21
CA LEU A 12 -35.25 3.58 -0.23
C LEU A 12 -34.97 2.62 0.95
N PRO A 13 -33.76 2.62 1.53
CA PRO A 13 -33.50 1.85 2.74
C PRO A 13 -34.35 2.38 3.92
N PRO A 14 -34.77 1.53 4.87
CA PRO A 14 -35.56 1.95 6.01
C PRO A 14 -34.68 2.62 7.09
N GLU A 15 -35.26 3.63 7.74
CA GLU A 15 -34.94 4.12 9.09
C GLU A 15 -33.66 4.96 9.31
N MET A 16 -33.69 6.21 8.82
CA MET A 16 -33.25 7.34 9.66
C MET A 16 -34.46 7.85 10.44
N ILE A 17 -34.64 7.35 11.67
CA ILE A 17 -35.53 8.00 12.64
C ILE A 17 -34.85 9.30 13.08
N LEU A 18 -35.20 10.41 12.43
CA LEU A 18 -34.91 11.75 12.94
C LEU A 18 -35.75 11.96 14.20
N THR A 19 -35.19 11.65 15.37
CA THR A 19 -35.77 12.01 16.66
C THR A 19 -35.74 13.54 16.82
N GLU A 20 -36.88 14.14 17.15
CA GLU A 20 -36.99 15.54 17.54
C GLU A 20 -36.22 15.76 18.86
N SER A 21 -35.02 16.35 18.78
CA SER A 21 -34.31 16.84 19.96
C SER A 21 -34.64 18.32 20.20
N SER A 22 -35.13 18.62 21.39
CA SER A 22 -35.41 19.96 21.92
C SER A 22 -34.22 20.94 21.79
N PRO A 23 -34.45 22.26 21.70
CA PRO A 23 -33.41 23.24 21.38
C PRO A 23 -32.46 23.46 22.57
N VAL A 24 -31.19 23.14 22.39
CA VAL A 24 -30.09 23.61 23.27
C VAL A 24 -29.75 25.05 22.90
N GLY A 25 -29.62 25.92 23.90
CA GLY A 25 -29.53 27.37 23.78
C GLY A 25 -28.41 27.85 22.84
N SER A 26 -28.78 28.63 21.83
CA SER A 26 -27.87 29.33 20.94
C SER A 26 -27.46 30.69 21.51
N SER A 27 -26.18 30.89 21.81
CA SER A 27 -25.60 32.22 21.98
C SER A 27 -25.44 32.90 20.61
N PRO A 28 -25.72 34.21 20.45
CA PRO A 28 -25.77 34.84 19.13
C PRO A 28 -24.38 35.16 18.56
N VAL A 29 -24.02 34.50 17.45
CA VAL A 29 -22.86 34.85 16.63
C VAL A 29 -23.03 36.26 16.03
N ARG A 30 -22.02 37.11 16.21
CA ARG A 30 -21.93 38.49 15.69
C ARG A 30 -21.85 38.48 14.16
N GLY A 31 -22.98 38.72 13.48
CA GLY A 31 -23.02 38.92 12.02
C GLY A 31 -24.35 39.40 11.42
N LYS A 32 -25.37 39.69 12.25
CA LYS A 32 -26.75 39.91 11.81
C LYS A 32 -26.97 41.09 10.84
N THR A 33 -26.16 42.15 10.92
CA THR A 33 -26.40 43.40 10.17
C THR A 33 -26.04 43.33 8.68
N ARG A 34 -25.17 42.41 8.25
CA ARG A 34 -24.80 42.25 6.83
C ARG A 34 -25.74 41.32 6.06
N ALA A 35 -26.45 40.44 6.76
CA ALA A 35 -27.46 39.55 6.19
C ALA A 35 -28.71 40.33 5.75
N GLU A 36 -29.10 41.37 6.48
CA GLU A 36 -30.30 42.17 6.24
C GLU A 36 -30.24 43.02 4.95
N GLN A 37 -29.04 43.38 4.48
CA GLN A 37 -28.87 44.21 3.28
C GLN A 37 -28.85 43.41 1.96
N LYS A 38 -28.52 42.11 1.98
CA LYS A 38 -28.45 41.27 0.75
C LYS A 38 -29.73 40.51 0.41
N LEU A 39 -30.72 40.60 1.29
CA LEU A 39 -31.91 39.76 1.31
C LEU A 39 -33.08 40.44 0.58
N GLY A 40 -32.86 40.76 -0.70
CA GLY A 40 -33.89 41.33 -1.58
C GLY A 40 -35.13 40.43 -1.70
N ARG A 41 -36.31 41.07 -1.81
CA ARG A 41 -37.69 40.57 -2.10
C ARG A 41 -38.24 39.36 -1.31
N TYR A 42 -37.43 38.48 -0.72
CA TYR A 42 -37.85 37.20 -0.12
C TYR A 42 -37.49 37.04 1.37
N TYR A 43 -36.78 37.99 1.99
CA TYR A 43 -36.49 37.97 3.44
C TYR A 43 -37.72 37.87 4.35
N PRO A 44 -38.83 38.58 4.05
CA PRO A 44 -40.04 38.45 4.86
C PRO A 44 -40.55 37.01 4.85
N LEU A 45 -40.47 36.33 3.70
CA LEU A 45 -40.93 34.96 3.52
C LEU A 45 -40.07 33.97 4.33
N VAL A 46 -38.74 34.12 4.29
CA VAL A 46 -37.79 33.29 5.06
C VAL A 46 -38.06 33.40 6.56
N ARG A 47 -38.29 34.64 7.05
CA ARG A 47 -38.54 34.92 8.47
C ARG A 47 -39.92 34.44 8.92
N VAL A 48 -40.94 34.54 8.05
CA VAL A 48 -42.28 34.00 8.29
C VAL A 48 -42.23 32.47 8.39
N LEU A 49 -41.50 31.80 7.49
CA LEU A 49 -41.35 30.34 7.52
C LEU A 49 -40.59 29.84 8.76
N ALA A 50 -39.64 30.62 9.28
CA ALA A 50 -38.91 30.31 10.52
C ALA A 50 -39.75 30.50 11.80
N ARG A 51 -40.82 31.32 11.76
CA ARG A 51 -41.64 31.70 12.92
C ARG A 51 -43.01 31.04 12.99
N LEU A 52 -43.30 30.05 12.13
CA LEU A 52 -44.58 29.34 12.08
C LEU A 52 -44.46 27.91 12.65
N PRO A 53 -44.36 27.73 13.99
CA PRO A 53 -44.55 26.42 14.58
C PRO A 53 -46.02 26.00 14.42
N GLY A 54 -46.26 24.78 13.94
CA GLY A 54 -47.60 24.15 13.98
C GLY A 54 -48.54 24.31 12.77
N ARG A 55 -48.10 24.83 11.61
CA ARG A 55 -48.94 24.88 10.39
C ARG A 55 -48.24 24.35 9.14
N HIS A 56 -48.01 23.04 9.07
CA HIS A 56 -47.50 22.35 7.88
C HIS A 56 -48.29 22.68 6.60
N VAL A 57 -49.60 22.93 6.72
CA VAL A 57 -50.50 23.24 5.61
C VAL A 57 -50.15 24.54 4.88
N LEU A 58 -49.87 25.63 5.60
CA LEU A 58 -49.50 26.92 5.00
C LEU A 58 -48.14 26.86 4.32
N ARG A 59 -47.20 26.13 4.91
CA ARG A 59 -45.87 25.91 4.33
C ARG A 59 -45.95 25.07 3.04
N ASN A 60 -46.76 24.02 3.06
CA ASN A 60 -47.03 23.21 1.87
C ASN A 60 -47.67 24.04 0.76
N LEU A 61 -48.71 24.83 1.06
CA LEU A 61 -49.36 25.74 0.10
C LEU A 61 -48.37 26.71 -0.53
N ALA A 62 -47.50 27.34 0.26
CA ALA A 62 -46.46 28.23 -0.24
C ALA A 62 -45.47 27.51 -1.19
N PHE A 63 -45.04 26.29 -0.85
CA PHE A 63 -44.13 25.51 -1.69
C PHE A 63 -44.78 25.00 -2.97
N THR A 64 -46.08 24.72 -2.96
CA THR A 64 -46.84 24.30 -4.15
C THR A 64 -46.87 25.38 -5.23
N VAL A 65 -47.03 26.64 -4.85
CA VAL A 65 -47.18 27.75 -5.81
C VAL A 65 -45.87 28.34 -6.32
N LEU A 66 -44.76 28.14 -5.59
CA LEU A 66 -43.46 28.68 -5.98
C LEU A 66 -42.86 27.92 -7.18
N PRO A 67 -42.14 28.59 -8.10
CA PRO A 67 -41.36 27.89 -9.12
C PRO A 67 -40.17 27.14 -8.50
N PHE A 68 -39.66 26.11 -9.19
CA PHE A 68 -38.55 25.27 -8.69
C PHE A 68 -37.36 26.10 -8.18
N ARG A 69 -36.89 27.05 -8.99
CA ARG A 69 -35.73 27.90 -8.66
C ARG A 69 -35.92 28.65 -7.33
N ALA A 70 -37.14 29.12 -7.06
CA ALA A 70 -37.46 29.82 -5.82
C ALA A 70 -37.52 28.86 -4.62
N ARG A 71 -38.12 27.66 -4.78
CA ARG A 71 -38.13 26.62 -3.72
C ARG A 71 -36.71 26.17 -3.37
N PHE A 72 -35.90 25.90 -4.38
CA PHE A 72 -34.50 25.48 -4.22
C PHE A 72 -33.68 26.57 -3.51
N TRP A 73 -33.80 27.82 -3.96
CA TRP A 73 -33.08 28.93 -3.32
C TRP A 73 -33.50 29.13 -1.86
N LEU A 74 -34.81 29.10 -1.59
CA LEU A 74 -35.37 29.31 -0.27
C LEU A 74 -34.90 28.26 0.75
N THR A 75 -34.87 27.00 0.32
CA THR A 75 -34.46 25.86 1.16
C THR A 75 -32.96 25.87 1.45
N VAL A 76 -32.12 26.09 0.44
CA VAL A 76 -30.67 26.24 0.60
C VAL A 76 -30.34 27.40 1.55
N GLN A 77 -30.97 28.57 1.36
CA GLN A 77 -30.72 29.72 2.24
C GLN A 77 -31.23 29.49 3.66
N PHE A 78 -32.40 28.89 3.83
CA PHE A 78 -32.92 28.56 5.15
C PHE A 78 -31.95 27.64 5.90
N ARG A 79 -31.46 26.58 5.24
CA ARG A 79 -30.50 25.67 5.85
C ARG A 79 -29.21 26.39 6.23
N TYR A 80 -28.66 27.19 5.33
CA TYR A 80 -27.43 27.93 5.61
C TYR A 80 -27.55 28.89 6.81
N PHE A 81 -28.63 29.67 6.89
CA PHE A 81 -28.77 30.67 7.95
C PHE A 81 -29.20 30.11 9.30
N PHE A 82 -30.05 29.07 9.30
CA PHE A 82 -30.63 28.54 10.53
C PHE A 82 -29.98 27.23 10.97
N GLN A 83 -29.17 26.59 10.12
CA GLN A 83 -28.54 25.28 10.38
C GLN A 83 -29.56 24.26 10.91
N HIS A 84 -30.77 24.28 10.36
CA HIS A 84 -31.94 23.58 10.90
C HIS A 84 -32.63 22.69 9.84
N PRO A 85 -33.02 21.44 10.16
CA PRO A 85 -33.59 20.48 9.21
C PRO A 85 -35.04 20.77 8.80
N GLY A 86 -35.62 21.85 9.33
CA GLY A 86 -37.05 22.15 9.23
C GLY A 86 -37.63 22.15 7.82
N LEU A 87 -36.85 22.45 6.78
CA LEU A 87 -37.30 22.43 5.38
C LEU A 87 -36.85 21.21 4.56
N ASP A 88 -36.17 20.22 5.15
CA ASP A 88 -35.59 19.11 4.38
C ASP A 88 -36.64 18.23 3.73
N ARG A 89 -37.69 17.88 4.47
CA ARG A 89 -38.83 17.14 3.91
C ARG A 89 -39.49 17.90 2.76
N HIS A 90 -39.50 19.23 2.80
CA HIS A 90 -40.05 20.05 1.73
C HIS A 90 -39.14 20.07 0.52
N PHE A 91 -37.82 20.13 0.73
CA PHE A 91 -36.88 19.96 -0.35
C PHE A 91 -37.04 18.60 -1.04
N ILE A 92 -37.04 17.51 -0.26
CA ILE A 92 -37.19 16.15 -0.79
C ILE A 92 -38.47 16.03 -1.61
N PHE A 93 -39.61 16.53 -1.10
CA PHE A 93 -40.89 16.38 -1.78
C PHE A 93 -41.07 17.33 -2.98
N PHE A 94 -40.75 18.61 -2.82
CA PHE A 94 -41.07 19.64 -3.82
C PHE A 94 -39.92 19.97 -4.79
N CYS A 95 -38.67 19.67 -4.43
CA CYS A 95 -37.50 19.88 -5.29
C CYS A 95 -36.94 18.54 -5.82
N GLY A 96 -36.84 17.52 -4.97
CA GLY A 96 -36.23 16.23 -5.27
C GLY A 96 -36.65 15.61 -6.62
N PRO A 97 -37.95 15.43 -6.90
CA PRO A 97 -38.40 14.82 -8.17
C PRO A 97 -38.04 15.60 -9.43
N PHE A 98 -37.68 16.88 -9.30
CA PHE A 98 -37.43 17.78 -10.43
C PHE A 98 -35.94 18.15 -10.58
N LEU A 99 -35.09 17.72 -9.63
CA LEU A 99 -33.70 18.14 -9.54
C LEU A 99 -32.92 17.81 -10.81
N GLY A 100 -33.06 16.58 -11.33
CA GLY A 100 -32.42 16.15 -12.56
C GLY A 100 -32.67 17.07 -13.77
N LYS A 101 -33.89 17.61 -13.91
CA LYS A 101 -34.24 18.55 -15.01
C LYS A 101 -33.62 19.94 -14.85
N HIS A 102 -33.09 20.24 -13.67
CA HIS A 102 -32.57 21.54 -13.30
C HIS A 102 -31.09 21.53 -12.92
N LEU A 103 -30.39 20.39 -13.01
CA LEU A 103 -28.96 20.27 -12.67
C LEU A 103 -28.09 21.31 -13.38
N HIS A 104 -28.26 21.49 -14.69
CA HIS A 104 -27.53 22.50 -15.44
C HIS A 104 -27.74 23.92 -14.86
N TRP A 105 -28.95 24.25 -14.42
CA TRP A 105 -29.20 25.53 -13.77
C TRP A 105 -28.57 25.59 -12.36
N ILE A 106 -28.63 24.50 -11.59
CA ILE A 106 -28.04 24.42 -10.25
C ILE A 106 -26.53 24.65 -10.33
N ILE A 107 -25.83 23.91 -11.19
CA ILE A 107 -24.36 23.98 -11.38
C ILE A 107 -23.93 25.39 -11.78
N ASN A 108 -24.75 26.08 -12.59
CA ASN A 108 -24.49 27.46 -13.03
C ASN A 108 -25.10 28.53 -12.09
N SER A 109 -25.69 28.15 -10.94
CA SER A 109 -26.33 29.10 -10.03
C SER A 109 -25.33 29.74 -9.07
N SER A 110 -25.65 30.93 -8.55
CA SER A 110 -24.85 31.56 -7.50
C SER A 110 -24.83 30.77 -6.18
N LEU A 111 -25.80 29.87 -5.95
CA LEU A 111 -25.82 29.03 -4.75
C LEU A 111 -24.78 27.92 -4.82
N TRP A 112 -24.52 27.39 -6.01
CA TRP A 112 -23.48 26.38 -6.22
C TRP A 112 -22.10 26.86 -5.77
N THR A 113 -21.80 28.14 -6.02
CA THR A 113 -20.54 28.76 -5.61
C THR A 113 -20.58 29.29 -4.18
N SER A 114 -21.68 29.92 -3.76
CA SER A 114 -21.74 30.59 -2.45
C SER A 114 -22.19 29.70 -1.29
N ARG A 115 -22.87 28.58 -1.57
CA ARG A 115 -23.47 27.66 -0.58
C ARG A 115 -23.21 26.18 -0.96
N PRO A 116 -21.95 25.79 -1.22
CA PRO A 116 -21.62 24.47 -1.73
C PRO A 116 -22.03 23.35 -0.76
N ASN A 117 -21.87 23.55 0.55
CA ASN A 117 -22.24 22.57 1.57
C ASN A 117 -23.73 22.21 1.57
N GLU A 118 -24.63 23.20 1.53
CA GLU A 118 -26.08 22.95 1.48
C GLU A 118 -26.52 22.33 0.17
N VAL A 119 -25.96 22.79 -0.94
CA VAL A 119 -26.27 22.25 -2.27
C VAL A 119 -25.83 20.79 -2.35
N ALA A 120 -24.59 20.48 -1.92
CA ALA A 120 -24.09 19.12 -1.82
C ALA A 120 -24.97 18.25 -0.93
N PHE A 121 -25.28 18.71 0.29
CA PHE A 121 -26.17 17.99 1.20
C PHE A 121 -27.50 17.61 0.52
N TYR A 122 -28.14 18.57 -0.18
CA TYR A 122 -29.43 18.34 -0.81
C TYR A 122 -29.38 17.46 -2.06
N LEU A 123 -28.33 17.59 -2.87
CA LEU A 123 -28.09 16.70 -4.01
C LEU A 123 -27.95 15.26 -3.53
N VAL A 124 -27.13 15.05 -2.51
CA VAL A 124 -26.90 13.74 -1.92
C VAL A 124 -28.15 13.18 -1.26
N LEU A 125 -28.87 13.99 -0.47
CA LEU A 125 -30.12 13.62 0.18
C LEU A 125 -31.20 13.15 -0.82
N THR A 126 -31.12 13.62 -2.06
CA THR A 126 -32.06 13.29 -3.14
C THR A 126 -31.51 12.27 -4.14
N GLY A 127 -30.32 11.69 -3.89
CA GLY A 127 -29.72 10.63 -4.71
C GLY A 127 -28.84 11.11 -5.85
N HIS A 128 -28.60 12.42 -6.01
CA HIS A 128 -27.73 13.03 -7.01
C HIS A 128 -26.27 13.08 -6.54
N ARG A 129 -25.72 11.90 -6.22
CA ARG A 129 -24.39 11.77 -5.58
C ARG A 129 -23.25 12.12 -6.54
N ARG A 130 -23.33 11.68 -7.80
CA ARG A 130 -22.32 11.98 -8.83
C ARG A 130 -22.20 13.47 -9.09
N GLU A 131 -23.32 14.16 -9.15
CA GLU A 131 -23.39 15.61 -9.36
C GLU A 131 -22.89 16.39 -8.14
N THR A 132 -22.67 15.74 -7.01
CA THR A 132 -22.07 16.36 -5.83
C THR A 132 -20.53 16.36 -5.89
N LEU A 133 -19.92 15.46 -6.66
CA LEU A 133 -18.47 15.29 -6.70
C LEU A 133 -17.71 16.59 -7.05
N PRO A 134 -18.14 17.42 -8.03
CA PRO A 134 -17.44 18.67 -8.33
C PRO A 134 -17.54 19.73 -7.21
N LEU A 135 -18.42 19.54 -6.22
CA LEU A 135 -18.52 20.41 -5.05
C LEU A 135 -17.55 20.04 -3.94
N LEU A 136 -16.96 18.83 -3.94
CA LEU A 136 -16.14 18.32 -2.83
C LEU A 136 -15.01 19.27 -2.45
N ARG A 137 -14.28 19.78 -3.45
CA ARG A 137 -13.17 20.74 -3.26
C ARG A 137 -13.63 22.11 -2.73
N ARG A 138 -14.93 22.39 -2.82
CA ARG A 138 -15.54 23.66 -2.40
C ARG A 138 -16.21 23.56 -1.03
N LEU A 139 -16.32 22.36 -0.47
CA LEU A 139 -16.95 22.17 0.84
C LEU A 139 -16.10 22.79 1.93
N THR A 140 -16.75 23.54 2.81
CA THR A 140 -16.14 24.00 4.06
C THR A 140 -16.23 22.88 5.10
N TRP A 141 -15.09 22.45 5.63
CA TRP A 141 -15.00 21.37 6.62
C TRP A 141 -14.93 21.87 8.07
N ASP A 142 -15.08 23.18 8.28
CA ASP A 142 -14.98 23.82 9.60
C ASP A 142 -16.09 23.37 10.58
N GLY A 143 -15.74 23.38 11.87
CA GLY A 143 -16.52 22.74 12.95
C GLY A 143 -17.89 23.35 13.22
N ASP A 144 -18.14 24.58 12.77
CA ASP A 144 -19.42 25.28 12.92
C ASP A 144 -20.46 24.93 11.83
N HIS A 145 -20.10 24.14 10.81
CA HIS A 145 -20.95 23.90 9.63
C HIS A 145 -21.49 22.45 9.56
N PRO A 146 -22.64 22.14 10.20
CA PRO A 146 -23.12 20.77 10.44
C PRO A 146 -23.45 19.94 9.19
N THR A 147 -23.56 20.55 8.01
CA THR A 147 -23.93 19.87 6.76
C THR A 147 -22.77 19.20 6.03
N ALA A 148 -21.51 19.56 6.31
CA ALA A 148 -20.34 18.96 5.65
C ALA A 148 -20.18 17.47 6.00
N GLU A 149 -20.33 17.15 7.29
CA GLU A 149 -20.23 15.79 7.81
C GLU A 149 -21.36 14.90 7.27
N LEU A 150 -22.58 15.44 7.24
CA LEU A 150 -23.75 14.76 6.70
C LEU A 150 -23.63 14.47 5.20
N ALA A 151 -22.96 15.34 4.43
CA ALA A 151 -22.82 15.17 2.99
C ALA A 151 -21.91 13.99 2.59
N LEU A 152 -20.95 13.59 3.42
CA LEU A 152 -20.03 12.48 3.14
C LEU A 152 -20.24 11.23 4.01
N ASN A 153 -20.43 11.40 5.32
CA ASN A 153 -20.47 10.27 6.25
C ASN A 153 -21.88 9.67 6.37
N GLY A 154 -22.92 10.50 6.29
CA GLY A 154 -24.31 10.06 6.49
C GLY A 154 -24.97 9.48 5.25
N THR A 155 -24.29 9.54 4.10
CA THR A 155 -24.94 9.45 2.79
C THR A 155 -24.20 8.58 1.77
N GLY A 156 -23.02 8.04 2.11
CA GLY A 156 -22.43 6.94 1.37
C GLY A 156 -21.55 7.26 0.16
N ILE A 157 -21.24 8.53 -0.18
CA ILE A 157 -20.45 8.88 -1.39
C ILE A 157 -19.17 8.04 -1.52
N VAL A 158 -18.45 7.83 -0.41
CA VAL A 158 -17.20 7.05 -0.33
C VAL A 158 -17.38 5.55 -0.65
N GLY A 159 -18.63 5.06 -0.69
CA GLY A 159 -19.00 3.66 -0.92
C GLY A 159 -20.02 3.45 -2.05
N ASP A 160 -20.29 4.45 -2.88
CA ASP A 160 -21.33 4.40 -3.93
C ASP A 160 -20.83 4.05 -5.34
N GLY A 161 -19.56 3.66 -5.45
CA GLY A 161 -18.94 3.42 -6.74
C GLY A 161 -18.58 4.71 -7.50
N TYR A 162 -18.24 5.79 -6.79
CA TYR A 162 -17.62 6.97 -7.40
C TYR A 162 -16.28 7.27 -6.73
N ALA A 163 -15.57 6.22 -6.31
CA ALA A 163 -14.41 6.37 -5.45
C ALA A 163 -13.24 6.98 -6.23
N MET A 164 -13.05 6.61 -7.50
CA MET A 164 -12.05 7.20 -8.39
C MET A 164 -12.35 8.65 -8.77
N ASP A 165 -13.61 9.01 -9.06
CA ASP A 165 -13.96 10.43 -9.29
C ASP A 165 -13.66 11.30 -8.06
N MET A 166 -13.91 10.76 -6.86
CA MET A 166 -13.56 11.43 -5.61
C MET A 166 -12.03 11.49 -5.42
N LEU A 167 -11.33 10.40 -5.74
CA LEU A 167 -9.89 10.27 -5.60
C LEU A 167 -9.11 11.35 -6.36
N THR A 168 -9.53 11.62 -7.59
CA THR A 168 -8.86 12.60 -8.44
C THR A 168 -8.95 14.03 -7.89
N GLN A 169 -9.62 14.22 -6.76
CA GLN A 169 -9.89 15.53 -6.15
C GLN A 169 -9.38 15.67 -4.71
N ILE A 170 -8.93 14.59 -4.06
CA ILE A 170 -8.64 14.63 -2.62
C ILE A 170 -7.43 15.49 -2.22
N HIS A 171 -6.53 15.76 -3.16
CA HIS A 171 -5.32 16.55 -2.92
C HIS A 171 -5.59 18.05 -2.71
N ASP A 172 -6.78 18.52 -3.10
CA ASP A 172 -7.21 19.91 -2.93
C ASP A 172 -8.05 20.12 -1.66
N LEU A 173 -8.27 19.07 -0.84
CA LEU A 173 -9.08 19.18 0.37
C LEU A 173 -8.33 19.86 1.51
N GLN A 174 -9.07 20.58 2.36
CA GLN A 174 -8.56 21.11 3.62
C GLN A 174 -8.47 20.01 4.67
N TRP A 175 -7.41 19.19 4.59
CA TRP A 175 -7.27 18.00 5.43
C TRP A 175 -7.21 18.25 6.93
N SER A 176 -6.72 19.41 7.37
CA SER A 176 -6.73 19.78 8.79
C SER A 176 -8.12 19.72 9.42
N THR A 177 -9.16 20.06 8.66
CA THR A 177 -10.56 20.06 9.11
C THR A 177 -11.32 18.84 8.61
N ALA A 178 -11.08 18.40 7.36
CA ALA A 178 -11.72 17.23 6.78
C ALA A 178 -11.34 15.93 7.51
N ALA A 179 -10.08 15.78 7.91
CA ALA A 179 -9.60 14.58 8.57
C ALA A 179 -10.31 14.36 9.90
N GLU A 180 -10.69 15.39 10.67
CA GLU A 180 -11.42 15.20 11.92
C GLU A 180 -12.87 14.74 11.68
N ARG A 181 -13.51 15.33 10.68
CA ARG A 181 -14.94 15.17 10.41
C ARG A 181 -15.30 13.92 9.65
N SER A 182 -14.43 13.36 8.81
CA SER A 182 -14.78 12.22 7.95
C SER A 182 -13.89 10.99 8.17
N PRO A 183 -14.28 10.08 9.08
CA PRO A 183 -13.64 8.76 9.21
C PRO A 183 -13.66 7.96 7.90
N ALA A 184 -14.71 8.12 7.09
CA ALA A 184 -14.83 7.49 5.78
C ALA A 184 -13.74 8.00 4.82
N MET A 185 -13.51 9.31 4.77
CA MET A 185 -12.46 9.91 3.94
C MET A 185 -11.04 9.52 4.41
N ARG A 186 -10.81 9.41 5.73
CA ARG A 186 -9.56 8.86 6.27
C ARG A 186 -9.34 7.41 5.82
N THR A 187 -10.39 6.59 5.93
CA THR A 187 -10.37 5.19 5.48
C THR A 187 -10.09 5.10 3.99
N PHE A 188 -10.69 5.98 3.19
CA PHE A 188 -10.47 6.06 1.77
C PHE A 188 -9.01 6.36 1.42
N VAL A 189 -8.39 7.40 2.02
CA VAL A 189 -6.96 7.70 1.80
C VAL A 189 -6.06 6.57 2.28
N ARG A 190 -6.44 5.87 3.34
CA ARG A 190 -5.72 4.66 3.74
C ARG A 190 -5.75 3.59 2.64
N LEU A 191 -6.92 3.32 2.06
CA LEU A 191 -7.02 2.40 0.91
C LEU A 191 -6.16 2.88 -0.27
N MET A 192 -6.11 4.21 -0.49
CA MET A 192 -5.26 4.83 -1.51
C MET A 192 -3.79 4.49 -1.36
N LEU A 193 -3.30 4.52 -0.14
CA LEU A 193 -1.92 4.22 0.16
C LEU A 193 -1.60 2.72 0.16
N GLU A 194 -2.58 1.84 0.30
CA GLU A 194 -2.36 0.38 0.41
C GLU A 194 -2.50 -0.40 -0.91
N HIS A 195 -2.59 0.27 -2.07
CA HIS A 195 -2.87 -0.40 -3.37
C HIS A 195 -4.18 -1.23 -3.34
N ARG A 196 -5.26 -0.70 -2.72
CA ARG A 196 -6.54 -1.42 -2.56
C ARG A 196 -7.75 -0.70 -3.14
N ASN A 197 -7.53 0.25 -4.05
CA ASN A 197 -8.57 1.22 -4.42
C ASN A 197 -9.68 0.57 -5.21
N PHE A 198 -9.27 -0.25 -6.16
CA PHE A 198 -10.17 -0.87 -7.12
C PHE A 198 -10.91 -2.08 -6.55
N GLN A 199 -10.34 -2.79 -5.54
CA GLN A 199 -11.08 -3.82 -4.78
C GLN A 199 -12.22 -3.22 -3.95
N HIS A 200 -12.03 -2.00 -3.42
CA HIS A 200 -13.09 -1.29 -2.70
C HIS A 200 -14.21 -0.85 -3.65
N GLU A 201 -13.86 -0.33 -4.83
CA GLU A 201 -14.85 -0.04 -5.88
C GLU A 201 -15.61 -1.29 -6.32
N GLU A 202 -14.90 -2.40 -6.56
CA GLU A 202 -15.51 -3.68 -6.93
C GLU A 202 -16.58 -4.09 -5.91
N ARG A 203 -16.27 -4.00 -4.60
CA ARG A 203 -17.23 -4.32 -3.53
C ARG A 203 -18.39 -3.33 -3.45
N ALA A 204 -18.14 -2.04 -3.65
CA ALA A 204 -19.17 -0.99 -3.64
C ALA A 204 -20.20 -1.17 -4.78
N PHE A 205 -19.78 -1.76 -5.89
CA PHE A 205 -20.64 -2.09 -7.03
C PHE A 205 -21.27 -3.49 -6.98
N ARG A 206 -20.92 -4.33 -6.00
CA ARG A 206 -21.55 -5.66 -5.84
C ARG A 206 -23.06 -5.48 -5.66
N GLY A 207 -23.82 -5.99 -6.63
CA GLY A 207 -25.28 -5.87 -6.70
C GLY A 207 -25.82 -5.11 -7.92
N ARG A 208 -24.98 -4.52 -8.79
CA ARG A 208 -25.43 -3.91 -10.06
C ARG A 208 -25.19 -4.77 -11.30
N VAL A 209 -24.24 -5.70 -11.25
CA VAL A 209 -24.07 -6.82 -12.19
C VAL A 209 -23.47 -7.98 -11.38
N GLU A 210 -24.03 -9.18 -11.49
CA GLU A 210 -23.34 -10.42 -11.08
C GLU A 210 -22.25 -10.69 -12.13
N LEU A 211 -21.12 -9.97 -12.02
CA LEU A 211 -19.90 -10.43 -12.65
C LEU A 211 -19.28 -11.43 -11.67
N ASP A 212 -19.39 -12.71 -12.01
CA ASP A 212 -18.54 -13.75 -11.41
C ASP A 212 -17.09 -13.24 -11.42
N HIS A 213 -16.41 -13.42 -10.29
CA HIS A 213 -14.98 -13.26 -10.03
C HIS A 213 -14.19 -12.60 -11.17
N VAL A 214 -13.74 -11.34 -10.97
CA VAL A 214 -12.64 -10.79 -11.78
C VAL A 214 -11.57 -11.87 -11.87
N PRO A 215 -11.21 -12.36 -13.07
CA PRO A 215 -10.33 -13.52 -13.15
C PRO A 215 -9.05 -13.26 -12.38
N THR A 216 -8.80 -14.12 -11.38
CA THR A 216 -7.48 -14.22 -10.77
C THR A 216 -6.58 -14.84 -11.83
N ASP A 217 -5.39 -14.31 -12.00
CA ASP A 217 -4.36 -14.94 -12.83
C ASP A 217 -4.64 -14.93 -14.36
N VAL A 218 -5.24 -13.85 -14.88
CA VAL A 218 -5.29 -13.59 -16.33
C VAL A 218 -4.33 -12.47 -16.74
N PRO A 219 -3.84 -12.47 -18.00
CA PRO A 219 -2.96 -11.43 -18.52
C PRO A 219 -3.53 -10.01 -18.48
N ALA A 220 -2.64 -9.02 -18.56
CA ALA A 220 -2.94 -7.59 -18.50
C ALA A 220 -4.03 -7.15 -19.47
N GLU A 221 -3.97 -7.60 -20.73
CA GLU A 221 -4.94 -7.25 -21.77
C GLU A 221 -6.36 -7.72 -21.45
N GLN A 222 -6.51 -8.76 -20.62
CA GLN A 222 -7.82 -9.28 -20.23
C GLN A 222 -8.32 -8.61 -18.96
N PHE A 223 -7.48 -8.49 -17.92
CA PHE A 223 -7.98 -7.96 -16.65
C PHE A 223 -8.18 -6.44 -16.67
N ILE A 224 -7.42 -5.66 -17.46
CA ILE A 224 -7.58 -4.20 -17.51
C ILE A 224 -9.05 -3.82 -17.82
N PRO A 225 -9.68 -4.33 -18.89
CA PRO A 225 -11.10 -4.07 -19.15
C PRO A 225 -12.08 -4.56 -18.06
N TYR A 226 -11.76 -5.66 -17.36
CA TYR A 226 -12.59 -6.16 -16.26
C TYR A 226 -12.48 -5.31 -14.99
N PHE A 227 -11.31 -4.71 -14.77
CA PHE A 227 -10.95 -4.08 -13.51
C PHE A 227 -11.26 -2.58 -13.49
N PHE A 228 -10.98 -1.88 -14.58
CA PHE A 228 -11.22 -0.43 -14.67
C PHE A 228 -12.59 -0.16 -15.30
N ARG A 229 -13.33 0.79 -14.72
CA ARG A 229 -14.71 1.11 -15.13
C ARG A 229 -14.82 2.31 -16.04
N ASP A 230 -13.72 2.98 -16.40
CA ASP A 230 -13.71 4.12 -17.33
C ASP A 230 -13.08 3.73 -18.67
N ARG A 231 -13.80 3.94 -19.78
CA ARG A 231 -13.34 3.57 -21.13
C ARG A 231 -12.14 4.38 -21.62
N GLU A 232 -12.04 5.65 -21.24
CA GLU A 232 -10.91 6.50 -21.61
C GLU A 232 -9.64 6.01 -20.89
N ILE A 233 -9.79 5.62 -19.63
CA ILE A 233 -8.69 4.99 -18.85
C ILE A 233 -8.29 3.65 -19.47
N VAL A 234 -9.24 2.75 -19.73
CA VAL A 234 -8.94 1.44 -20.34
C VAL A 234 -8.24 1.63 -21.69
N ALA A 235 -8.77 2.46 -22.58
CA ALA A 235 -8.17 2.72 -23.88
C ALA A 235 -6.75 3.27 -23.75
N ARG A 236 -6.53 4.19 -22.82
CA ARG A 236 -5.21 4.79 -22.60
C ARG A 236 -4.20 3.80 -22.04
N LEU A 237 -4.59 2.99 -21.05
CA LEU A 237 -3.72 1.96 -20.48
C LEU A 237 -3.33 0.90 -21.52
N MET A 238 -4.31 0.41 -22.28
CA MET A 238 -4.06 -0.57 -23.36
C MET A 238 -3.12 0.02 -24.41
N GLN A 239 -3.31 1.28 -24.81
CA GLN A 239 -2.43 1.96 -25.75
C GLN A 239 -1.01 2.16 -25.18
N ASP A 240 -0.89 2.71 -23.97
CA ASP A 240 0.40 3.07 -23.36
C ASP A 240 1.28 1.84 -23.08
N LEU A 241 0.65 0.67 -22.91
CA LEU A 241 1.28 -0.63 -22.68
C LEU A 241 1.35 -1.52 -23.94
N GLY A 242 0.85 -1.05 -25.09
CA GLY A 242 0.88 -1.81 -26.34
C GLY A 242 0.05 -3.10 -26.34
N LEU A 243 -1.04 -3.12 -25.57
CA LEU A 243 -1.92 -4.27 -25.38
C LEU A 243 -3.11 -4.23 -26.34
N VAL A 244 -3.61 -5.41 -26.72
CA VAL A 244 -4.76 -5.59 -27.61
C VAL A 244 -5.78 -6.51 -26.94
N ASP A 245 -7.07 -6.15 -27.00
CA ASP A 245 -8.16 -6.98 -26.46
C ASP A 245 -8.48 -8.17 -27.36
N GLU A 246 -7.56 -9.13 -27.46
CA GLU A 246 -7.70 -10.32 -28.29
C GLU A 246 -8.88 -11.21 -27.85
N SER A 247 -9.12 -11.26 -26.54
CA SER A 247 -10.21 -12.04 -25.92
C SER A 247 -11.60 -11.41 -26.09
N GLY A 248 -11.68 -10.21 -26.66
CA GLY A 248 -12.91 -9.46 -26.89
C GLY A 248 -13.66 -9.14 -25.59
N VAL A 249 -12.92 -8.89 -24.50
CA VAL A 249 -13.45 -8.62 -23.17
C VAL A 249 -14.35 -7.39 -23.17
N LEU A 250 -13.96 -6.30 -23.83
CA LEU A 250 -14.76 -5.07 -23.90
C LEU A 250 -16.11 -5.35 -24.56
N ARG A 251 -16.12 -6.10 -25.67
CA ARG A 251 -17.36 -6.50 -26.36
C ARG A 251 -18.23 -7.38 -25.46
N LYS A 252 -17.65 -8.36 -24.76
CA LYS A 252 -18.39 -9.22 -23.82
C LYS A 252 -19.01 -8.42 -22.68
N LEU A 253 -18.27 -7.45 -22.13
CA LEU A 253 -18.77 -6.56 -21.09
C LEU A 253 -19.93 -5.71 -21.61
N ASP A 254 -19.84 -5.16 -22.82
CA ASP A 254 -20.93 -4.42 -23.44
C ASP A 254 -22.18 -5.26 -23.66
N GLU A 255 -22.02 -6.48 -24.20
CA GLU A 255 -23.10 -7.44 -24.41
C GLU A 255 -23.79 -7.84 -23.09
N SER A 256 -23.04 -7.86 -21.98
CA SER A 256 -23.56 -8.10 -20.63
C SER A 256 -24.23 -6.87 -19.97
N GLY A 257 -24.23 -5.72 -20.64
CA GLY A 257 -24.81 -4.48 -20.10
C GLY A 257 -23.94 -3.79 -19.05
N GLN A 258 -22.61 -3.91 -19.16
CA GLN A 258 -21.66 -3.25 -18.27
C GLN A 258 -21.94 -1.73 -18.16
N TYR A 259 -21.98 -1.24 -16.93
CA TYR A 259 -22.00 0.19 -16.66
C TYR A 259 -20.59 0.77 -16.79
N TRP A 260 -20.42 1.78 -17.64
CA TRP A 260 -19.16 2.49 -17.82
C TRP A 260 -19.22 3.85 -17.14
N GLU A 261 -18.23 4.12 -16.29
CA GLU A 261 -17.95 5.43 -15.72
C GLU A 261 -17.29 6.35 -16.74
N SER A 262 -17.34 7.64 -16.43
CA SER A 262 -16.66 8.66 -17.22
C SER A 262 -16.37 9.87 -16.32
N LEU A 263 -15.13 10.33 -16.28
CA LEU A 263 -14.82 11.62 -15.66
C LEU A 263 -15.70 12.72 -16.28
N PRO A 264 -16.39 13.57 -15.48
CA PRO A 264 -17.29 14.59 -15.99
C PRO A 264 -16.60 15.50 -17.03
N PRO A 265 -17.20 15.76 -18.20
CA PRO A 265 -16.59 16.57 -19.24
C PRO A 265 -16.28 18.01 -18.79
N ASP A 266 -17.07 18.51 -17.85
CA ASP A 266 -17.01 19.86 -17.28
C ASP A 266 -16.23 19.93 -15.96
N LEU A 267 -15.53 18.87 -15.56
CA LEU A 267 -14.69 18.87 -14.37
C LEU A 267 -13.56 19.90 -14.51
N PRO A 268 -13.39 20.83 -13.54
CA PRO A 268 -12.24 21.73 -13.51
C PRO A 268 -10.93 20.93 -13.50
N ASP A 269 -9.95 21.37 -14.30
CA ASP A 269 -8.65 20.71 -14.43
C ASP A 269 -8.78 19.20 -14.78
N ARG A 270 -9.78 18.83 -15.60
CA ARG A 270 -10.04 17.43 -16.01
C ARG A 270 -8.79 16.69 -16.45
N ALA A 271 -7.87 17.35 -17.16
CA ALA A 271 -6.61 16.75 -17.59
C ALA A 271 -5.74 16.30 -16.40
N VAL A 272 -5.64 17.13 -15.35
CA VAL A 272 -4.94 16.78 -14.11
C VAL A 272 -5.68 15.65 -13.39
N ALA A 273 -7.01 15.69 -13.35
CA ALA A 273 -7.80 14.61 -12.75
C ALA A 273 -7.59 13.27 -13.48
N LEU A 274 -7.55 13.27 -14.81
CA LEU A 274 -7.27 12.10 -15.63
C LEU A 274 -5.86 11.56 -15.36
N ASP A 275 -4.85 12.44 -15.28
CA ASP A 275 -3.48 12.03 -14.94
C ASP A 275 -3.39 11.45 -13.51
N VAL A 276 -4.14 11.99 -12.54
CA VAL A 276 -4.23 11.40 -11.19
C VAL A 276 -4.88 10.02 -11.24
N TYR A 277 -5.95 9.82 -12.03
CA TYR A 277 -6.56 8.50 -12.23
C TYR A 277 -5.52 7.53 -12.80
N LEU A 278 -4.88 7.90 -13.91
CA LEU A 278 -3.87 7.09 -14.57
C LEU A 278 -2.72 6.72 -13.64
N PHE A 279 -2.23 7.65 -12.81
CA PHE A 279 -1.21 7.37 -11.80
C PHE A 279 -1.62 6.21 -10.89
N TYR A 280 -2.84 6.25 -10.33
CA TYR A 280 -3.32 5.18 -9.45
C TYR A 280 -3.58 3.89 -10.20
N ALA A 281 -4.06 3.95 -11.45
CA ALA A 281 -4.21 2.79 -12.30
C ALA A 281 -2.86 2.10 -12.57
N TYR A 282 -1.83 2.86 -12.96
CA TYR A 282 -0.48 2.33 -13.14
C TYR A 282 0.07 1.74 -11.85
N ARG A 283 -0.10 2.44 -10.71
CA ARG A 283 0.37 1.96 -9.41
C ARG A 283 -0.24 0.60 -9.01
N GLU A 284 -1.47 0.33 -9.43
CA GLU A 284 -2.16 -0.94 -9.16
C GLU A 284 -1.73 -2.03 -10.16
N LEU A 285 -1.49 -1.64 -11.42
CA LEU A 285 -0.91 -2.52 -12.44
C LEU A 285 0.49 -3.01 -12.07
N LEU A 286 1.33 -2.18 -11.44
CA LEU A 286 2.67 -2.58 -10.98
C LEU A 286 2.62 -3.83 -10.10
N LEU A 287 1.73 -3.82 -9.10
CA LEU A 287 1.59 -4.93 -8.17
C LEU A 287 0.98 -6.15 -8.86
N ARG A 288 -0.08 -5.95 -9.65
CA ARG A 288 -0.85 -7.05 -10.23
C ARG A 288 -0.10 -7.79 -11.33
N THR A 289 0.58 -7.08 -12.22
CA THR A 289 1.39 -7.69 -13.29
C THR A 289 2.47 -8.59 -12.71
N TYR A 290 3.15 -8.18 -11.64
CA TYR A 290 4.10 -9.03 -10.92
C TYR A 290 3.46 -10.32 -10.38
N HIS A 291 2.35 -10.22 -9.65
CA HIS A 291 1.69 -11.40 -9.06
C HIS A 291 1.06 -12.34 -10.08
N ASN A 292 0.68 -11.83 -11.26
CA ASN A 292 0.16 -12.63 -12.38
C ASN A 292 1.25 -13.29 -13.23
N GLY A 293 2.53 -13.08 -12.90
CA GLY A 293 3.66 -13.61 -13.67
C GLY A 293 4.01 -12.83 -14.94
N GLU A 294 3.55 -11.58 -15.04
CA GLU A 294 3.85 -10.64 -16.13
C GLU A 294 4.83 -9.55 -15.66
N GLY A 295 5.82 -9.95 -14.85
CA GLY A 295 6.78 -9.01 -14.27
C GLY A 295 7.64 -8.28 -15.31
N ASP A 296 7.75 -8.83 -16.52
CA ASP A 296 8.36 -8.20 -17.70
C ASP A 296 7.71 -6.85 -18.06
N LYS A 297 6.42 -6.67 -17.73
CA LYS A 297 5.68 -5.43 -17.97
C LYS A 297 5.92 -4.37 -16.91
N VAL A 298 6.40 -4.74 -15.71
CA VAL A 298 6.58 -3.83 -14.57
C VAL A 298 7.42 -2.60 -14.94
N PRO A 299 8.57 -2.72 -15.65
CA PRO A 299 9.34 -1.56 -16.05
C PRO A 299 8.56 -0.59 -16.93
N SER A 300 7.86 -1.08 -17.96
CA SER A 300 7.07 -0.24 -18.86
C SER A 300 5.91 0.45 -18.14
N VAL A 301 5.18 -0.27 -17.28
CA VAL A 301 4.14 0.30 -16.42
C VAL A 301 4.71 1.41 -15.53
N TYR A 302 5.88 1.19 -14.92
CA TYR A 302 6.51 2.17 -14.04
C TYR A 302 7.00 3.40 -14.78
N SER A 303 7.60 3.23 -15.97
CA SER A 303 8.02 4.37 -16.79
C SER A 303 6.82 5.28 -17.14
N ARG A 304 5.66 4.69 -17.49
CA ARG A 304 4.41 5.45 -17.73
C ARG A 304 3.87 6.12 -16.47
N CYS A 305 3.99 5.45 -15.33
CA CYS A 305 3.64 6.02 -14.02
C CYS A 305 4.48 7.28 -13.73
N LEU A 306 5.80 7.21 -13.91
CA LEU A 306 6.71 8.34 -13.69
C LEU A 306 6.53 9.46 -14.71
N GLU A 307 6.26 9.16 -15.98
CA GLU A 307 5.88 10.17 -16.98
C GLU A 307 4.64 10.94 -16.53
N THR A 308 3.64 10.23 -16.01
CA THR A 308 2.40 10.81 -15.50
C THR A 308 2.65 11.65 -14.25
N GLN A 309 3.41 11.14 -13.29
CA GLN A 309 3.81 11.89 -12.10
C GLN A 309 4.62 13.15 -12.45
N ARG A 310 5.50 13.10 -13.46
CA ARG A 310 6.25 14.29 -13.93
C ARG A 310 5.33 15.39 -14.44
N ARG A 311 4.26 15.06 -15.19
CA ARG A 311 3.23 16.02 -15.61
C ARG A 311 2.42 16.55 -14.43
N LEU A 312 2.12 15.69 -13.46
CA LEU A 312 1.41 16.09 -12.24
C LEU A 312 2.26 17.03 -11.38
N ARG A 313 3.59 16.85 -11.33
CA ARG A 313 4.48 17.64 -10.45
C ARG A 313 4.41 19.15 -10.70
N SER A 314 4.13 19.60 -11.92
CA SER A 314 3.92 21.05 -12.21
C SER A 314 2.62 21.60 -11.62
N HIS A 315 1.70 20.73 -11.23
CA HIS A 315 0.41 21.02 -10.62
C HIS A 315 0.39 20.69 -9.13
N LEU A 316 1.57 20.55 -8.49
CA LEU A 316 1.68 20.26 -7.07
C LEU A 316 0.89 21.29 -6.23
N PRO A 317 -0.10 20.86 -5.42
CA PRO A 317 -0.88 21.76 -4.59
C PRO A 317 -0.04 22.54 -3.58
N LYS A 318 -0.51 23.73 -3.20
CA LYS A 318 0.12 24.53 -2.15
C LYS A 318 -0.10 23.85 -0.79
N PRO A 319 0.95 23.66 0.03
CA PRO A 319 0.79 23.05 1.35
C PRO A 319 -0.02 23.96 2.28
N SER A 320 -0.79 23.34 3.17
CA SER A 320 -1.38 24.01 4.31
C SER A 320 -0.31 24.61 5.22
N SER A 321 -0.69 25.62 6.01
CA SER A 321 0.20 26.21 7.00
C SER A 321 0.67 25.21 8.05
N GLN A 322 -0.12 24.16 8.34
CA GLN A 322 0.28 23.10 9.27
C GLN A 322 1.34 22.21 8.62
N LEU A 323 1.09 21.74 7.39
CA LEU A 323 2.05 20.92 6.65
C LEU A 323 3.38 21.65 6.48
N LYS A 324 3.35 22.92 6.09
CA LYS A 324 4.57 23.73 5.95
C LYS A 324 5.38 23.80 7.25
N ARG A 325 4.72 23.97 8.41
CA ARG A 325 5.40 23.97 9.72
C ARG A 325 5.97 22.61 10.09
N THR A 326 5.22 21.53 9.82
CA THR A 326 5.70 20.16 10.09
C THR A 326 6.94 19.83 9.25
N LEU A 327 6.92 20.14 7.95
CA LEU A 327 8.06 19.91 7.06
C LEU A 327 9.27 20.77 7.47
N ALA A 328 9.07 22.04 7.81
CA ALA A 328 10.14 22.89 8.34
C ALA A 328 10.74 22.34 9.64
N GLY A 329 9.92 21.75 10.52
CA GLY A 329 10.36 21.12 11.77
C GLY A 329 11.28 19.90 11.57
N ILE A 330 11.19 19.24 10.41
CA ILE A 330 12.10 18.15 10.02
C ILE A 330 13.15 18.60 8.98
N GLY A 331 13.26 19.90 8.71
CA GLY A 331 14.26 20.47 7.81
C GLY A 331 14.06 20.13 6.33
N VAL A 332 12.80 20.03 5.87
CA VAL A 332 12.45 19.69 4.48
C VAL A 332 11.47 20.72 3.92
N GLU A 333 11.63 21.08 2.64
CA GLU A 333 10.62 21.85 1.89
C GLU A 333 9.79 20.92 0.98
N LEU A 334 8.50 21.24 0.76
CA LEU A 334 7.59 20.35 0.03
C LEU A 334 8.11 19.97 -1.37
N GLY A 335 8.73 20.90 -2.10
CA GLY A 335 9.25 20.65 -3.44
C GLY A 335 10.42 19.65 -3.50
N GLU A 336 11.11 19.45 -2.38
CA GLU A 336 12.22 18.51 -2.23
C GLU A 336 11.76 17.14 -1.75
N VAL A 337 10.52 17.02 -1.26
CA VAL A 337 9.99 15.77 -0.71
C VAL A 337 9.97 14.68 -1.77
N ARG A 338 10.51 13.53 -1.40
CA ARG A 338 10.25 12.24 -2.01
C ARG A 338 9.45 11.41 -1.01
N LEU A 339 8.16 11.26 -1.29
CA LEU A 339 7.20 10.73 -0.33
C LEU A 339 7.19 9.20 -0.40
N LEU A 340 7.59 8.55 0.69
CA LEU A 340 7.58 7.09 0.81
C LEU A 340 6.24 6.66 1.44
N SER A 341 5.54 5.73 0.78
CA SER A 341 4.26 5.22 1.27
C SER A 341 4.43 4.37 2.54
N PRO A 342 3.36 4.13 3.32
CA PRO A 342 3.40 3.23 4.47
C PRO A 342 3.87 1.81 4.19
N ASP A 343 3.78 1.34 2.94
CA ASP A 343 4.23 0.01 2.54
C ASP A 343 5.71 -0.22 2.86
N TRP A 344 6.54 0.82 2.77
CA TRP A 344 7.97 0.76 3.10
C TRP A 344 8.25 0.37 4.56
N SER A 345 7.29 0.62 5.47
CA SER A 345 7.38 0.30 6.90
C SER A 345 6.55 -0.92 7.33
N ALA A 346 5.66 -1.39 6.45
CA ALA A 346 4.60 -2.34 6.78
C ALA A 346 5.10 -3.78 6.90
N LEU A 347 6.22 -4.10 6.24
CA LEU A 347 6.87 -5.40 6.29
C LEU A 347 8.35 -5.21 6.62
N ILE A 348 8.90 -6.06 7.48
CA ILE A 348 10.30 -5.91 7.90
C ILE A 348 11.29 -6.04 6.74
N GLY A 349 10.94 -6.82 5.70
CA GLY A 349 11.73 -6.87 4.47
C GLY A 349 11.72 -5.56 3.68
N HIS A 350 10.61 -4.81 3.72
CA HIS A 350 10.54 -3.50 3.11
C HIS A 350 11.38 -2.46 3.85
N ASN A 351 11.58 -2.60 5.17
CA ASN A 351 12.59 -1.81 5.89
C ASN A 351 14.01 -2.13 5.38
N GLY A 352 14.27 -3.40 5.04
CA GLY A 352 15.50 -3.80 4.33
C GLY A 352 15.65 -3.11 2.98
N HIS A 353 14.55 -3.03 2.22
CA HIS A 353 14.52 -2.28 0.97
C HIS A 353 14.77 -0.79 1.19
N LEU A 354 14.16 -0.20 2.24
CA LEU A 354 14.36 1.20 2.64
C LEU A 354 15.84 1.49 2.92
N ASN A 355 16.55 0.56 3.58
CA ASN A 355 18.00 0.69 3.81
C ASN A 355 18.75 0.85 2.50
N VAL A 356 18.56 -0.08 1.56
CA VAL A 356 19.23 -0.02 0.24
C VAL A 356 18.78 1.20 -0.56
N HIS A 357 17.51 1.61 -0.48
CA HIS A 357 17.01 2.81 -1.15
C HIS A 357 17.69 4.08 -0.63
N LEU A 358 17.95 4.18 0.67
CA LEU A 358 18.69 5.30 1.26
C LEU A 358 20.19 5.24 0.96
N MET A 359 20.75 4.02 0.83
CA MET A 359 22.12 3.84 0.34
C MET A 359 22.26 4.34 -1.11
N MET A 360 21.32 3.99 -2.00
CA MET A 360 21.24 4.52 -3.37
C MET A 360 21.27 6.05 -3.39
N ARG A 361 20.51 6.71 -2.51
CA ARG A 361 20.53 8.17 -2.35
C ARG A 361 21.93 8.68 -2.01
N SER A 362 22.61 8.04 -1.06
CA SER A 362 23.96 8.44 -0.64
C SER A 362 25.04 8.16 -1.68
N MET A 363 24.76 7.30 -2.66
CA MET A 363 25.57 7.10 -3.87
C MET A 363 25.18 8.05 -5.01
N GLY A 364 24.17 8.89 -4.82
CA GLY A 364 23.70 9.85 -5.83
C GLY A 364 22.77 9.26 -6.89
N TRP A 365 22.27 8.02 -6.72
CA TRP A 365 21.36 7.40 -7.70
C TRP A 365 19.99 8.06 -7.78
N TRP A 366 19.59 8.79 -6.73
CA TRP A 366 18.40 9.64 -6.75
C TRP A 366 18.55 10.83 -5.80
N THR A 367 17.79 11.89 -6.07
CA THR A 367 17.83 13.15 -5.32
C THR A 367 16.50 13.49 -4.65
N GLY A 368 16.54 14.45 -3.72
CA GLY A 368 15.42 14.85 -2.87
C GLY A 368 15.60 14.46 -1.40
N LYS A 369 14.57 14.71 -0.61
CA LYS A 369 14.50 14.45 0.84
C LYS A 369 13.43 13.38 1.09
N PRO A 370 13.82 12.18 1.57
CA PRO A 370 12.84 11.15 1.89
C PRO A 370 11.98 11.59 3.08
N VAL A 371 10.66 11.43 2.96
CA VAL A 371 9.72 11.53 4.08
C VAL A 371 8.85 10.29 4.05
N LEU A 372 8.91 9.49 5.13
CA LEU A 372 8.15 8.26 5.24
C LEU A 372 6.84 8.50 6.00
N LEU A 373 5.72 8.11 5.42
CA LEU A 373 4.46 8.00 6.15
C LEU A 373 4.36 6.61 6.75
N ALA A 374 3.91 6.48 8.01
CA ALA A 374 3.64 5.20 8.64
C ALA A 374 2.32 5.21 9.42
N TYR A 375 1.76 4.02 9.66
CA TYR A 375 0.67 3.81 10.60
C TYR A 375 1.21 3.17 11.87
N THR A 376 0.87 3.72 13.05
CA THR A 376 1.36 3.21 14.35
C THR A 376 1.16 1.71 14.53
N ASP A 377 0.04 1.18 14.04
CA ASP A 377 -0.41 -0.20 14.18
C ASP A 377 0.06 -1.14 13.06
N ARG A 378 0.74 -0.62 12.03
CA ARG A 378 1.24 -1.43 10.90
C ARG A 378 2.75 -1.44 10.73
N ILE A 379 3.51 -0.74 11.57
CA ILE A 379 4.97 -0.83 11.53
C ILE A 379 5.39 -2.26 11.91
N ALA A 380 6.10 -2.94 11.01
CA ALA A 380 6.47 -4.35 11.20
C ALA A 380 7.37 -4.58 12.42
N ASN A 381 8.33 -3.69 12.65
CA ASN A 381 9.22 -3.71 13.81
C ASN A 381 9.67 -2.28 14.11
N LYS A 382 9.12 -1.68 15.17
CA LYS A 382 9.40 -0.28 15.54
C LYS A 382 10.88 -0.05 15.90
N PRO A 383 11.54 -0.92 16.69
CA PRO A 383 12.97 -0.78 16.96
C PRO A 383 13.83 -0.70 15.70
N PHE A 384 13.60 -1.56 14.71
CA PHE A 384 14.33 -1.53 13.45
C PHE A 384 14.02 -0.27 12.64
N LEU A 385 12.75 0.12 12.52
CA LEU A 385 12.36 1.34 11.82
C LEU A 385 12.96 2.61 12.47
N SER A 386 13.15 2.60 13.79
CA SER A 386 13.73 3.74 14.50
C SER A 386 15.18 4.03 14.12
N LEU A 387 15.91 3.07 13.54
CA LEU A 387 17.29 3.27 13.09
C LEU A 387 17.38 4.21 11.88
N PHE A 388 16.27 4.41 11.17
CA PHE A 388 16.20 5.28 10.00
C PHE A 388 15.88 6.74 10.34
N SER A 389 15.45 7.05 11.57
CA SER A 389 14.89 8.35 11.95
C SER A 389 15.78 9.55 11.61
N ASP A 390 17.10 9.38 11.67
CA ASP A 390 18.07 10.45 11.42
C ASP A 390 18.31 10.72 9.91
N ILE A 391 18.02 9.74 9.06
CA ILE A 391 18.27 9.79 7.61
C ILE A 391 16.98 9.81 6.77
N CYS A 392 15.85 9.42 7.36
CA CYS A 392 14.53 9.40 6.76
C CYS A 392 13.48 9.74 7.83
N PRO A 393 13.12 11.04 7.98
CA PRO A 393 12.05 11.45 8.88
C PRO A 393 10.77 10.65 8.65
N THR A 394 10.26 10.04 9.72
CA THR A 394 9.05 9.20 9.68
C THR A 394 7.90 9.89 10.40
N LEU A 395 6.82 10.15 9.67
CA LEU A 395 5.59 10.74 10.17
C LEU A 395 4.55 9.62 10.39
N THR A 396 4.35 9.26 11.64
CA THR A 396 3.54 8.13 12.07
C THR A 396 2.17 8.62 12.56
N LEU A 397 1.12 8.23 11.83
CA LEU A 397 -0.26 8.62 12.13
C LEU A 397 -0.69 8.07 13.49
N GLY A 398 -1.04 8.97 14.42
CA GLY A 398 -1.45 8.61 15.78
C GLY A 398 -0.31 8.59 16.79
N GLU A 399 0.90 8.98 16.39
CA GLU A 399 2.07 9.04 17.28
C GLU A 399 2.71 10.44 17.28
N ASN A 400 3.23 10.91 16.14
CA ASN A 400 4.07 12.13 16.09
C ASN A 400 3.62 13.19 15.06
N VAL A 401 2.46 13.01 14.42
CA VAL A 401 1.91 13.96 13.45
C VAL A 401 0.38 14.04 13.54
N SER A 402 -0.18 15.22 13.26
CA SER A 402 -1.63 15.38 13.27
C SER A 402 -2.28 14.61 12.10
N PRO A 403 -3.50 14.06 12.28
CA PRO A 403 -4.20 13.38 11.20
C PRO A 403 -4.33 14.25 9.95
N GLY A 404 -4.64 15.54 10.10
CA GLY A 404 -4.77 16.45 8.97
C GLY A 404 -3.50 16.55 8.12
N VAL A 405 -2.34 16.78 8.74
CA VAL A 405 -1.06 16.89 8.03
C VAL A 405 -0.68 15.56 7.36
N TRP A 406 -0.90 14.44 8.06
CA TRP A 406 -0.59 13.12 7.53
C TRP A 406 -1.44 12.79 6.28
N HIS A 407 -2.75 13.05 6.32
CA HIS A 407 -3.64 12.78 5.18
C HIS A 407 -3.41 13.76 4.02
N GLU A 408 -3.01 15.00 4.32
CA GLU A 408 -2.57 15.95 3.31
C GLU A 408 -1.38 15.42 2.53
N LEU A 409 -0.29 15.03 3.21
CA LEU A 409 0.88 14.42 2.56
C LEU A 409 0.50 13.15 1.79
N ALA A 410 -0.29 12.25 2.39
CA ALA A 410 -0.74 11.02 1.74
C ALA A 410 -1.45 11.31 0.40
N SER A 411 -2.29 12.34 0.36
CA SER A 411 -3.01 12.74 -0.84
C SER A 411 -2.11 13.26 -1.97
N LEU A 412 -0.87 13.66 -1.65
CA LEU A 412 0.13 14.14 -2.60
C LEU A 412 0.97 13.01 -3.25
N THR A 413 0.67 11.74 -2.97
CA THR A 413 1.33 10.58 -3.58
C THR A 413 1.41 10.64 -5.11
N PRO A 414 0.37 11.07 -5.86
CA PRO A 414 0.46 11.20 -7.32
C PRO A 414 1.50 12.21 -7.82
N PHE A 415 1.94 13.12 -6.95
CA PHE A 415 2.82 14.23 -7.31
C PHE A 415 4.27 14.00 -6.82
N LEU A 416 4.42 13.35 -5.67
CA LEU A 416 5.70 13.24 -4.94
C LEU A 416 6.04 11.80 -4.52
N GLY A 417 5.13 10.85 -4.75
CA GLY A 417 5.21 9.49 -4.24
C GLY A 417 6.31 8.68 -4.92
N ASP A 418 6.97 7.85 -4.13
CA ASP A 418 7.97 6.91 -4.61
C ASP A 418 7.59 5.46 -4.27
N SER A 419 7.84 4.57 -5.21
CA SER A 419 7.41 3.18 -5.16
C SER A 419 8.59 2.26 -4.87
N HIS A 420 8.34 1.20 -4.11
CA HIS A 420 9.31 0.12 -3.86
C HIS A 420 9.22 -1.02 -4.90
N GLN A 421 8.42 -0.86 -5.97
CA GLN A 421 8.18 -1.90 -6.99
C GLN A 421 9.18 -1.84 -8.16
N ALA A 422 9.57 -0.64 -8.57
CA ALA A 422 10.48 -0.40 -9.68
C ALA A 422 11.37 0.81 -9.42
N PHE A 423 12.45 0.92 -10.18
CA PHE A 423 13.41 2.02 -10.10
C PHE A 423 13.74 2.53 -11.50
N GLN A 424 13.86 3.85 -11.65
CA GLN A 424 14.29 4.50 -12.89
C GLN A 424 15.59 5.25 -12.65
N PHE A 425 16.60 4.97 -13.46
CA PHE A 425 17.89 5.66 -13.48
C PHE A 425 17.77 7.02 -14.17
N GLU A 426 18.77 7.89 -14.01
CA GLU A 426 18.79 9.24 -14.61
C GLU A 426 18.75 9.21 -16.14
N ASP A 427 19.28 8.16 -16.77
CA ASP A 427 19.23 7.95 -18.21
C ASP A 427 17.86 7.48 -18.73
N GLY A 428 16.90 7.27 -17.83
CA GLY A 428 15.54 6.83 -18.12
C GLY A 428 15.35 5.31 -18.11
N GLN A 429 16.43 4.51 -18.03
CA GLN A 429 16.33 3.06 -17.92
C GLN A 429 15.50 2.72 -16.67
N THR A 430 14.56 1.78 -16.82
CA THR A 430 13.70 1.32 -15.75
C THR A 430 13.84 -0.18 -15.59
N MET A 431 13.82 -0.65 -14.35
CA MET A 431 13.82 -2.07 -14.02
C MET A 431 13.05 -2.32 -12.72
N TYR A 432 12.87 -3.58 -12.39
CA TYR A 432 12.30 -3.97 -11.11
C TYR A 432 13.20 -3.49 -9.96
N TRP A 433 12.59 -3.02 -8.86
CA TRP A 433 13.35 -2.31 -7.81
C TRP A 433 14.41 -3.21 -7.18
N ASN A 434 14.10 -4.50 -6.98
CA ASN A 434 15.04 -5.45 -6.42
C ASN A 434 16.28 -5.68 -7.30
N ASP A 435 16.16 -5.63 -8.63
CA ASP A 435 17.31 -5.77 -9.52
C ASP A 435 18.24 -4.54 -9.38
N ALA A 436 17.66 -3.33 -9.36
CA ALA A 436 18.40 -2.11 -9.08
C ALA A 436 19.02 -2.12 -7.67
N GLY A 437 18.30 -2.64 -6.68
CA GLY A 437 18.77 -2.83 -5.30
C GLY A 437 19.96 -3.76 -5.20
N ALA A 438 19.93 -4.87 -5.92
CA ALA A 438 21.05 -5.79 -5.98
C ALA A 438 22.27 -5.10 -6.59
N MET A 439 22.13 -4.41 -7.72
CA MET A 439 23.21 -3.61 -8.33
C MET A 439 23.77 -2.54 -7.38
N ALA A 440 22.91 -1.86 -6.64
CA ALA A 440 23.30 -0.85 -5.66
C ALA A 440 24.15 -1.46 -4.53
N LEU A 441 23.75 -2.63 -4.02
CA LEU A 441 24.52 -3.35 -3.00
C LEU A 441 25.88 -3.82 -3.55
N GLN A 442 25.92 -4.29 -4.80
CA GLN A 442 27.17 -4.67 -5.44
C GLN A 442 28.15 -3.49 -5.53
N GLN A 443 27.65 -2.33 -5.96
CA GLN A 443 28.45 -1.10 -5.97
C GLN A 443 28.89 -0.70 -4.56
N TRP A 444 27.99 -0.74 -3.58
CA TRP A 444 28.27 -0.37 -2.19
C TRP A 444 29.44 -1.17 -1.59
N GLU A 445 29.41 -2.49 -1.75
CA GLU A 445 30.46 -3.37 -1.24
C GLU A 445 31.77 -3.25 -2.03
N ARG A 446 31.71 -3.05 -3.36
CA ARG A 446 32.89 -2.79 -4.19
C ARG A 446 33.62 -1.50 -3.79
N GLU A 447 32.87 -0.49 -3.34
CA GLU A 447 33.42 0.74 -2.78
C GLU A 447 33.90 0.58 -1.32
N GLY A 448 33.79 -0.61 -0.73
CA GLY A 448 34.25 -0.91 0.63
C GLY A 448 33.46 -0.17 1.71
N ARG A 449 32.21 0.24 1.41
CA ARG A 449 31.38 0.97 2.35
C ARG A 449 30.87 0.05 3.47
N GLY A 450 30.69 0.61 4.67
CA GLY A 450 30.26 -0.11 5.88
C GLY A 450 28.76 -0.41 5.93
N PHE A 451 28.23 -0.64 7.13
CA PHE A 451 26.83 -0.99 7.38
C PHE A 451 26.15 0.12 8.21
N PRO A 452 25.50 1.12 7.59
CA PRO A 452 25.03 2.31 8.30
C PRO A 452 24.11 2.00 9.49
N LEU A 453 23.17 1.06 9.32
CA LEU A 453 22.24 0.69 10.39
C LEU A 453 22.92 -0.04 11.54
N ARG A 454 23.99 -0.80 11.28
CA ARG A 454 24.81 -1.41 12.33
C ARG A 454 25.48 -0.33 13.16
N ASP A 455 26.11 0.63 12.50
CA ASP A 455 26.87 1.68 13.16
C ASP A 455 25.94 2.56 14.02
N ILE A 456 24.74 2.89 13.51
CA ILE A 456 23.69 3.59 14.27
C ILE A 456 23.24 2.75 15.48
N TYR A 457 22.97 1.46 15.27
CA TYR A 457 22.54 0.57 16.35
C TYR A 457 23.59 0.47 17.47
N ASP A 458 24.85 0.24 17.10
CA ASP A 458 25.95 0.07 18.04
C ASP A 458 26.19 1.37 18.84
N ALA A 459 26.13 2.54 18.18
CA ALA A 459 26.24 3.83 18.86
C ALA A 459 25.10 4.06 19.87
N ARG A 460 23.87 3.67 19.53
CA ARG A 460 22.73 3.76 20.46
C ARG A 460 22.87 2.80 21.64
N LEU A 461 23.35 1.59 21.40
CA LEU A 461 23.59 0.60 22.46
C LEU A 461 24.70 1.05 23.42
N GLN A 462 25.73 1.74 22.92
CA GLN A 462 26.76 2.35 23.76
C GLN A 462 26.22 3.49 24.64
N ALA A 463 25.22 4.22 24.15
CA ALA A 463 24.59 5.31 24.90
C ALA A 463 23.53 4.83 25.91
N ASP A 464 22.89 3.68 25.67
CA ASP A 464 21.85 3.09 26.51
C ASP A 464 21.94 1.55 26.51
N ASP A 465 22.41 0.99 27.63
CA ASP A 465 22.68 -0.44 27.80
C ASP A 465 21.46 -1.26 28.27
N ARG A 466 20.27 -0.66 28.42
CA ARG A 466 19.07 -1.37 28.89
C ARG A 466 18.73 -2.61 28.05
N THR A 467 18.90 -2.50 26.73
CA THR A 467 18.67 -3.61 25.80
C THR A 467 19.67 -4.74 26.05
N GLU A 468 20.93 -4.40 26.33
CA GLU A 468 21.97 -5.38 26.67
C GLU A 468 21.67 -6.05 28.01
N MET A 469 21.28 -5.30 29.05
CA MET A 469 20.94 -5.85 30.35
C MET A 469 19.78 -6.86 30.25
N LEU A 470 18.76 -6.55 29.46
CA LEU A 470 17.63 -7.45 29.21
C LEU A 470 18.09 -8.70 28.47
N TYR A 471 18.88 -8.55 27.41
CA TYR A 471 19.47 -9.67 26.68
C TYR A 471 20.27 -10.60 27.61
N GLN A 472 21.13 -10.06 28.47
CA GLN A 472 21.91 -10.86 29.43
C GLN A 472 21.02 -11.56 30.49
N SER A 473 19.85 -11.00 30.81
CA SER A 473 18.85 -11.67 31.64
C SER A 473 18.22 -12.88 30.92
N LEU A 474 17.83 -12.69 29.66
CA LEU A 474 17.25 -13.76 28.83
C LEU A 474 18.23 -14.90 28.59
N ARG A 475 19.51 -14.60 28.31
CA ARG A 475 20.56 -15.62 28.20
C ARG A 475 20.64 -16.50 29.44
N ARG A 476 20.71 -15.89 30.63
CA ARG A 476 20.74 -16.62 31.91
C ARG A 476 19.50 -17.48 32.10
N LYS A 477 18.31 -16.96 31.74
CA LYS A 477 17.05 -17.70 31.79
C LYS A 477 17.07 -18.93 30.88
N TRP A 478 17.62 -18.81 29.68
CA TRP A 478 17.74 -19.90 28.71
C TRP A 478 18.91 -20.85 28.97
N GLY A 479 19.80 -20.52 29.91
CA GLY A 479 20.99 -21.31 30.23
C GLY A 479 22.22 -21.02 29.36
N LEU A 480 22.20 -19.94 28.57
CA LEU A 480 23.36 -19.47 27.80
C LEU A 480 24.34 -18.75 28.74
N SER A 481 25.58 -19.22 28.77
CA SER A 481 26.68 -18.54 29.47
C SER A 481 27.16 -17.32 28.68
N PRO A 482 27.82 -16.32 29.30
CA PRO A 482 28.28 -15.11 28.61
C PRO A 482 29.17 -15.37 27.37
N ASP A 483 30.02 -16.40 27.43
CA ASP A 483 30.98 -16.79 26.38
C ASP A 483 30.37 -17.71 25.31
N ASP A 484 29.14 -18.21 25.50
CA ASP A 484 28.48 -19.00 24.48
C ASP A 484 28.23 -18.15 23.23
N TRP A 485 28.43 -18.75 22.05
CA TRP A 485 28.01 -18.16 20.78
C TRP A 485 26.71 -18.81 20.31
N PHE A 486 25.95 -18.09 19.49
CA PHE A 486 24.70 -18.60 18.95
C PHE A 486 24.50 -18.15 17.50
N VAL A 487 23.60 -18.84 16.82
CA VAL A 487 23.08 -18.45 15.50
C VAL A 487 21.61 -18.14 15.60
N CYS A 488 21.12 -17.27 14.71
CA CYS A 488 19.70 -17.11 14.48
C CYS A 488 19.25 -18.03 13.34
N LEU A 489 18.19 -18.81 13.57
CA LEU A 489 17.54 -19.64 12.56
C LEU A 489 16.12 -19.10 12.28
N HIS A 490 15.77 -18.82 11.02
CA HIS A 490 14.42 -18.44 10.63
C HIS A 490 13.95 -19.20 9.38
N MET A 491 12.94 -20.04 9.57
CA MET A 491 12.25 -20.75 8.49
C MET A 491 10.92 -20.03 8.22
N ARG A 492 10.60 -19.75 6.95
CA ARG A 492 9.28 -19.24 6.60
C ARG A 492 8.28 -20.37 6.78
N ASP A 493 7.15 -20.03 7.38
CA ASP A 493 6.06 -20.96 7.67
C ASP A 493 4.71 -20.32 7.32
N ALA A 494 3.84 -21.09 6.67
CA ALA A 494 2.55 -20.60 6.21
C ALA A 494 1.60 -20.28 7.38
N GLU A 495 1.59 -21.11 8.44
CA GLU A 495 0.71 -20.93 9.60
C GLU A 495 1.08 -19.66 10.39
N ALA A 496 2.38 -19.40 10.57
CA ALA A 496 2.91 -18.17 11.14
C ALA A 496 2.44 -16.90 10.41
N ARG A 497 2.15 -17.01 9.12
CA ARG A 497 1.66 -15.91 8.27
C ARG A 497 0.15 -15.89 8.08
N GLY A 498 -0.57 -16.90 8.57
CA GLY A 498 -2.00 -17.07 8.29
C GLY A 498 -2.29 -17.39 6.82
N GLU A 499 -1.32 -17.97 6.12
CA GLU A 499 -1.43 -18.43 4.74
C GLU A 499 -1.94 -19.89 4.71
N THR A 500 -2.65 -20.27 3.65
CA THR A 500 -3.02 -21.67 3.42
C THR A 500 -1.90 -22.37 2.65
N LEU A 501 -1.34 -23.43 3.23
CA LEU A 501 -0.29 -24.22 2.59
C LEU A 501 -0.76 -24.75 1.23
N GLY A 502 0.06 -24.60 0.21
CA GLY A 502 -0.27 -25.01 -1.17
C GLY A 502 -0.97 -23.92 -2.00
N THR A 503 -1.07 -22.69 -1.49
CA THR A 503 -1.67 -21.55 -2.20
C THR A 503 -0.79 -20.30 -2.12
N GLY A 504 -0.85 -19.43 -3.13
CA GLY A 504 -0.17 -18.13 -3.11
C GLY A 504 1.32 -18.22 -2.78
N GLU A 505 1.79 -17.33 -1.91
CA GLU A 505 3.21 -17.23 -1.52
C GLU A 505 3.70 -18.33 -0.56
N SER A 506 2.83 -19.26 -0.14
CA SER A 506 3.21 -20.35 0.78
C SER A 506 4.21 -21.32 0.15
N ILE A 507 4.48 -21.20 -1.16
CA ILE A 507 5.49 -21.96 -1.91
C ILE A 507 6.90 -21.81 -1.34
N ARG A 508 7.16 -20.71 -0.62
CA ARG A 508 8.45 -20.42 0.02
C ARG A 508 8.57 -20.98 1.44
N SER A 509 7.59 -21.77 1.91
CA SER A 509 7.60 -22.32 3.27
C SER A 509 8.50 -23.55 3.33
N ALA A 510 9.16 -23.78 4.45
CA ALA A 510 10.12 -24.88 4.60
C ALA A 510 9.75 -25.82 5.75
N ALA A 511 10.00 -27.12 5.57
CA ALA A 511 9.73 -28.13 6.60
C ALA A 511 10.82 -28.15 7.69
N ILE A 512 10.40 -28.18 8.96
CA ILE A 512 11.31 -28.25 10.12
C ILE A 512 12.27 -29.44 10.05
N GLY A 513 11.79 -30.58 9.53
CA GLY A 513 12.57 -31.83 9.47
C GLY A 513 13.92 -31.66 8.76
N ASN A 514 13.97 -30.84 7.71
CA ASN A 514 15.17 -30.62 6.91
C ASN A 514 16.26 -29.82 7.65
N TYR A 515 15.94 -29.16 8.76
CA TYR A 515 16.88 -28.34 9.53
C TYR A 515 17.45 -29.05 10.77
N LEU A 516 16.94 -30.23 11.13
CA LEU A 516 17.31 -30.87 12.39
C LEU A 516 18.78 -31.29 12.44
N ASP A 517 19.36 -31.73 11.31
CA ASP A 517 20.79 -32.04 11.21
C ASP A 517 21.67 -30.79 11.38
N THR A 518 21.23 -29.67 10.81
CA THR A 518 21.88 -28.38 10.98
C THR A 518 21.87 -27.92 12.43
N VAL A 519 20.73 -28.05 13.12
CA VAL A 519 20.64 -27.73 14.55
C VAL A 519 21.60 -28.59 15.35
N ARG A 520 21.58 -29.93 15.16
CA ARG A 520 22.50 -30.86 15.84
C ARG A 520 23.96 -30.47 15.64
N TYR A 521 24.35 -30.24 14.38
CA TYR A 521 25.72 -29.87 14.05
C TYR A 521 26.18 -28.64 14.83
N ILE A 522 25.38 -27.57 14.86
CA ILE A 522 25.73 -26.34 15.57
C ILE A 522 25.87 -26.58 17.06
N THR A 523 24.94 -27.35 17.64
CA THR A 523 24.97 -27.65 19.07
C THR A 523 26.15 -28.55 19.46
N ASP A 524 26.55 -29.46 18.57
CA ASP A 524 27.74 -30.31 18.74
C ASP A 524 29.05 -29.51 18.66
N GLN A 525 29.06 -28.39 17.94
CA GLN A 525 30.17 -27.42 17.95
C GLN A 525 30.15 -26.50 19.20
N GLY A 526 29.27 -26.76 20.16
CA GLY A 526 29.11 -25.95 21.37
C GLY A 526 28.32 -24.65 21.14
N GLY A 527 27.76 -24.44 19.96
CA GLY A 527 26.91 -23.29 19.67
C GLY A 527 25.49 -23.46 20.19
N TRP A 528 24.76 -22.35 20.27
CA TRP A 528 23.32 -22.34 20.48
C TRP A 528 22.58 -22.01 19.18
N VAL A 529 21.38 -22.56 19.03
CA VAL A 529 20.45 -22.14 17.98
C VAL A 529 19.30 -21.40 18.61
N ILE A 530 19.08 -20.16 18.20
CA ILE A 530 17.90 -19.38 18.58
C ILE A 530 16.99 -19.30 17.37
N ARG A 531 15.87 -20.03 17.43
CA ARG A 531 14.89 -20.08 16.34
C ARG A 531 13.93 -18.90 16.42
N MET A 532 14.05 -18.02 15.45
CA MET A 532 13.26 -16.80 15.26
C MET A 532 11.99 -17.10 14.44
N GLY A 533 11.00 -16.21 14.46
CA GLY A 533 9.76 -16.35 13.68
C GLY A 533 8.51 -15.90 14.44
N GLY A 534 7.33 -16.27 13.96
CA GLY A 534 6.06 -15.93 14.62
C GLY A 534 5.59 -16.97 15.63
N ARG A 535 4.81 -16.53 16.64
CA ARG A 535 4.26 -17.40 17.72
C ARG A 535 3.42 -18.59 17.24
N LYS A 536 2.84 -18.50 16.05
CA LYS A 536 2.03 -19.57 15.45
C LYS A 536 2.85 -20.61 14.68
N ALA A 537 4.16 -20.41 14.54
CA ALA A 537 4.99 -21.38 13.84
C ALA A 537 4.99 -22.72 14.58
N PRO A 538 5.08 -23.87 13.88
CA PRO A 538 5.07 -25.19 14.50
C PRO A 538 6.24 -25.32 15.50
N PRO A 539 6.07 -26.06 16.61
CA PRO A 539 7.10 -26.20 17.63
C PRO A 539 8.32 -26.95 17.11
N MET A 540 9.51 -26.52 17.52
CA MET A 540 10.72 -27.33 17.36
C MET A 540 10.69 -28.51 18.33
N PRO A 541 11.31 -29.66 17.98
CA PRO A 541 11.54 -30.73 18.96
C PRO A 541 12.47 -30.23 20.07
N ASP A 542 12.29 -30.75 21.29
CA ASP A 542 13.19 -30.45 22.41
C ASP A 542 14.60 -30.97 22.09
N MET A 543 15.57 -30.06 22.05
CA MET A 543 16.97 -30.35 21.76
C MET A 543 17.89 -29.54 22.70
N PRO A 544 19.00 -30.11 23.18
CA PRO A 544 19.99 -29.35 23.93
C PRO A 544 20.48 -28.13 23.14
N ARG A 545 20.69 -27.00 23.82
CA ARG A 545 21.19 -25.75 23.22
C ARG A 545 20.31 -25.15 22.10
N LEU A 546 19.03 -25.54 22.03
CA LEU A 546 18.03 -24.93 21.16
C LEU A 546 17.06 -24.06 21.97
N VAL A 547 16.88 -22.80 21.57
CA VAL A 547 15.85 -21.90 22.09
C VAL A 547 14.81 -21.66 21.00
N ASP A 548 13.59 -22.17 21.17
CA ASP A 548 12.45 -21.87 20.30
C ASP A 548 11.86 -20.48 20.63
N TYR A 549 12.66 -19.44 20.36
CA TYR A 549 12.33 -18.05 20.69
C TYR A 549 11.04 -17.56 20.03
N ALA A 550 10.75 -18.03 18.81
CA ALA A 550 9.51 -17.74 18.10
C ALA A 550 8.24 -18.03 18.92
N ARG A 551 8.28 -19.06 19.79
CA ARG A 551 7.16 -19.48 20.64
C ARG A 551 7.35 -19.09 22.11
N CYS A 552 8.41 -18.38 22.43
CA CYS A 552 8.73 -17.96 23.79
C CYS A 552 7.87 -16.77 24.22
N GLU A 553 7.46 -16.74 25.48
CA GLU A 553 6.77 -15.58 26.07
C GLU A 553 7.65 -14.32 26.10
N ASP A 554 8.98 -14.51 26.11
CA ASP A 554 9.98 -13.45 26.09
C ASP A 554 10.14 -12.79 24.71
N GLN A 555 9.36 -13.21 23.71
CA GLN A 555 9.43 -12.63 22.37
C GLN A 555 9.01 -11.15 22.38
N MET A 556 9.89 -10.28 21.87
CA MET A 556 9.64 -8.84 21.72
C MET A 556 10.47 -8.23 20.58
N ALA A 557 9.92 -7.17 19.98
CA ALA A 557 10.47 -6.55 18.78
C ALA A 557 11.91 -6.04 18.96
N GLU A 558 12.25 -5.55 20.14
CA GLU A 558 13.59 -5.05 20.49
C GLU A 558 14.62 -6.20 20.48
N MET A 559 14.22 -7.35 21.01
CA MET A 559 15.07 -8.55 21.08
C MET A 559 15.20 -9.25 19.72
N ASP A 560 14.20 -9.19 18.84
CA ASP A 560 14.34 -9.67 17.46
C ASP A 560 15.57 -9.05 16.77
N ILE A 561 15.75 -7.73 16.94
CA ILE A 561 16.84 -6.96 16.32
C ILE A 561 18.14 -7.15 17.09
N HIS A 562 18.10 -7.15 18.42
CA HIS A 562 19.29 -7.33 19.25
C HIS A 562 19.90 -8.73 19.07
N LEU A 563 19.09 -9.78 19.06
CA LEU A 563 19.54 -11.15 18.82
C LEU A 563 20.18 -11.29 17.44
N MET A 564 19.58 -10.72 16.39
CA MET A 564 20.19 -10.70 15.06
C MET A 564 21.56 -9.99 15.07
N ARG A 565 21.67 -8.82 15.71
CA ARG A 565 22.93 -8.07 15.79
C ARG A 565 24.02 -8.83 16.56
N ARG A 566 23.65 -9.62 17.56
CA ARG A 566 24.56 -10.42 18.39
C ARG A 566 24.86 -11.82 17.84
N ALA A 567 24.11 -12.28 16.84
CA ALA A 567 24.28 -13.60 16.25
C ALA A 567 25.62 -13.73 15.53
N ARG A 568 26.23 -14.92 15.61
CA ARG A 568 27.45 -15.26 14.86
C ARG A 568 27.20 -15.37 13.36
N MET A 569 26.04 -15.92 13.00
CA MET A 569 25.54 -16.00 11.64
C MET A 569 24.02 -16.15 11.65
N PHE A 570 23.41 -15.98 10.48
CA PHE A 570 21.99 -16.19 10.25
C PHE A 570 21.77 -17.38 9.29
N ILE A 571 20.77 -18.21 9.57
CA ILE A 571 20.30 -19.28 8.69
C ILE A 571 18.84 -18.99 8.38
N GLY A 572 18.48 -18.90 7.10
CA GLY A 572 17.08 -18.70 6.78
C GLY A 572 16.69 -18.89 5.33
N THR A 573 15.40 -18.70 5.10
CA THR A 573 14.69 -18.76 3.80
C THR A 573 14.47 -17.36 3.23
N THR A 574 14.07 -17.27 1.95
CA THR A 574 13.67 -16.02 1.26
C THR A 574 12.50 -15.31 1.96
N SER A 575 12.83 -14.58 3.02
CA SER A 575 11.90 -13.97 3.97
C SER A 575 12.37 -12.56 4.36
N GLY A 576 11.42 -11.72 4.79
CA GLY A 576 11.74 -10.33 5.13
C GLY A 576 12.77 -10.16 6.26
N PHE A 577 12.85 -11.13 7.19
CA PHE A 577 13.77 -11.07 8.32
C PHE A 577 15.24 -11.21 7.90
N ALA A 578 15.51 -11.89 6.77
CA ALA A 578 16.85 -12.02 6.22
C ALA A 578 17.51 -10.66 5.92
N TYR A 579 16.73 -9.65 5.55
CA TYR A 579 17.26 -8.31 5.27
C TYR A 579 17.75 -7.57 6.52
N VAL A 580 17.33 -7.98 7.73
CA VAL A 580 17.91 -7.44 8.98
C VAL A 580 19.35 -7.93 9.11
N ALA A 581 19.60 -9.22 8.82
CA ALA A 581 20.94 -9.80 8.80
C ALA A 581 21.84 -9.07 7.79
N SER A 582 21.36 -8.90 6.55
CA SER A 582 22.09 -8.17 5.51
C SER A 582 22.37 -6.71 5.90
N SER A 583 21.42 -6.04 6.54
CA SER A 583 21.57 -4.64 6.98
C SER A 583 22.61 -4.44 8.08
N PHE A 584 22.90 -5.49 8.86
CA PHE A 584 23.94 -5.49 9.88
C PHE A 584 25.25 -6.15 9.44
N GLY A 585 25.30 -6.72 8.23
CA GLY A 585 26.48 -7.45 7.75
C GLY A 585 26.71 -8.74 8.51
N ILE A 586 25.64 -9.46 8.87
CA ILE A 586 25.72 -10.78 9.49
C ILE A 586 25.91 -11.84 8.40
N PRO A 587 26.95 -12.71 8.48
CA PRO A 587 27.12 -13.82 7.55
C PRO A 587 25.88 -14.69 7.49
N THR A 588 25.45 -15.07 6.29
CA THR A 588 24.11 -15.63 6.08
C THR A 588 24.12 -16.89 5.21
N ALA A 589 23.49 -17.96 5.71
CA ALA A 589 23.12 -19.14 4.94
C ALA A 589 21.67 -18.99 4.44
N MET A 590 21.51 -18.67 3.17
CA MET A 590 20.21 -18.56 2.49
C MET A 590 19.82 -19.89 1.84
N VAL A 591 19.04 -20.69 2.56
CA VAL A 591 18.71 -22.06 2.20
C VAL A 591 17.22 -22.22 1.99
N ASN A 592 16.81 -23.23 1.21
CA ASN A 592 15.42 -23.37 0.76
C ASN A 592 14.91 -22.05 0.16
N ALA A 593 15.72 -21.50 -0.75
CA ALA A 593 15.51 -20.19 -1.34
C ALA A 593 14.90 -20.30 -2.74
N LEU A 594 13.80 -19.57 -2.95
CA LEU A 594 13.19 -19.37 -4.26
C LEU A 594 13.03 -17.87 -4.49
N SER A 595 13.50 -17.40 -5.65
CA SER A 595 13.43 -15.99 -6.02
C SER A 595 13.09 -15.80 -7.49
N SER A 596 12.22 -14.83 -7.74
CA SER A 596 11.81 -14.32 -9.05
C SER A 596 12.56 -13.05 -9.47
N VAL A 597 13.33 -12.44 -8.57
CA VAL A 597 13.89 -11.09 -8.70
C VAL A 597 15.27 -11.00 -8.07
N GLY A 598 15.95 -9.87 -8.30
CA GLY A 598 17.21 -9.52 -7.64
C GLY A 598 17.17 -9.70 -6.12
N LEU A 599 18.25 -10.23 -5.55
CA LEU A 599 18.37 -10.50 -4.13
C LEU A 599 19.37 -9.53 -3.50
N LEU A 600 18.97 -8.87 -2.41
CA LEU A 600 19.82 -7.91 -1.69
C LEU A 600 20.77 -8.63 -0.72
N TRP A 601 21.48 -9.64 -1.23
CA TRP A 601 22.39 -10.47 -0.46
C TRP A 601 23.84 -10.00 -0.61
N SER A 602 24.57 -10.08 0.49
CA SER A 602 25.96 -9.62 0.62
C SER A 602 26.97 -10.67 0.14
N LYS A 603 28.24 -10.27 0.00
CA LYS A 603 29.37 -11.19 -0.26
C LYS A 603 29.56 -12.30 0.78
N ASP A 604 29.06 -12.07 2.00
CA ASP A 604 29.13 -13.01 3.13
C ASP A 604 27.89 -13.92 3.19
N THR A 605 27.09 -13.93 2.13
CA THR A 605 25.95 -14.82 1.96
C THR A 605 26.33 -16.02 1.09
N ARG A 606 25.93 -17.22 1.51
CA ARG A 606 25.90 -18.43 0.66
C ARG A 606 24.48 -18.91 0.50
N PHE A 607 24.13 -19.33 -0.71
CA PHE A 607 22.76 -19.78 -0.99
C PHE A 607 22.67 -21.20 -1.56
N SER A 608 21.57 -21.87 -1.25
CA SER A 608 21.09 -23.08 -1.91
C SER A 608 19.64 -22.86 -2.34
N LEU A 609 19.38 -22.95 -3.65
CA LEU A 609 18.05 -22.71 -4.19
C LEU A 609 17.17 -23.96 -4.07
N GLU A 610 15.85 -23.76 -4.01
CA GLU A 610 14.88 -24.82 -4.19
C GLU A 610 14.96 -25.40 -5.62
N PRO A 611 15.17 -26.72 -5.81
CA PRO A 611 15.18 -27.32 -7.13
C PRO A 611 13.81 -27.18 -7.83
N VAL A 612 13.81 -26.58 -9.02
CA VAL A 612 12.62 -26.43 -9.86
C VAL A 612 12.70 -27.37 -11.05
N HIS A 613 11.63 -28.11 -11.31
CA HIS A 613 11.57 -29.10 -12.38
C HIS A 613 10.42 -28.81 -13.35
N THR A 614 10.67 -29.09 -14.63
CA THR A 614 9.65 -29.16 -15.69
C THR A 614 8.79 -30.41 -15.57
N ARG A 615 7.67 -30.49 -16.31
CA ARG A 615 6.81 -31.70 -16.36
C ARG A 615 7.57 -32.95 -16.80
N GLU A 616 8.57 -32.77 -17.66
CA GLU A 616 9.41 -33.85 -18.18
C GLU A 616 10.50 -34.30 -17.19
N GLY A 617 10.57 -33.68 -16.00
CA GLY A 617 11.52 -34.02 -14.94
C GLY A 617 12.90 -33.37 -15.10
N ARG A 618 13.10 -32.50 -16.10
CA ARG A 618 14.34 -31.72 -16.23
C ARG A 618 14.36 -30.61 -15.18
N MET A 619 15.43 -30.53 -14.41
CA MET A 619 15.71 -29.42 -13.48
C MET A 619 16.07 -28.14 -14.25
N LEU A 620 15.57 -27.00 -13.79
CA LEU A 620 15.91 -25.69 -14.35
C LEU A 620 17.36 -25.32 -13.98
N SER A 621 18.10 -24.83 -14.98
CA SER A 621 19.46 -24.30 -14.79
C SER A 621 19.45 -22.91 -14.14
N LEU A 622 20.63 -22.39 -13.76
CA LEU A 622 20.75 -20.99 -13.33
C LEU A 622 20.33 -20.01 -14.43
N SER A 623 20.54 -20.37 -15.69
CA SER A 623 20.14 -19.53 -16.82
C SER A 623 18.62 -19.55 -16.95
N ASP A 624 17.99 -20.71 -16.80
CA ASP A 624 16.54 -20.84 -16.81
C ASP A 624 15.91 -19.99 -15.70
N VAL A 625 16.27 -20.19 -14.44
CA VAL A 625 15.63 -19.51 -13.29
C VAL A 625 15.82 -18.00 -13.29
N THR A 626 16.86 -17.49 -13.96
CA THR A 626 17.12 -16.05 -14.09
C THR A 626 16.71 -15.47 -15.44
N SER A 627 16.14 -16.28 -16.34
CA SER A 627 15.61 -15.80 -17.61
C SER A 627 14.31 -15.01 -17.43
N GLU A 628 14.03 -14.10 -18.37
CA GLU A 628 12.73 -13.42 -18.48
C GLU A 628 11.58 -14.41 -18.68
N THR A 629 11.84 -15.63 -19.17
CA THR A 629 10.81 -16.65 -19.35
C THR A 629 10.34 -17.23 -18.02
N TRP A 630 11.26 -17.59 -17.11
CA TRP A 630 10.90 -18.37 -15.92
C TRP A 630 10.87 -17.56 -14.64
N ARG A 631 11.68 -16.49 -14.50
CA ARG A 631 11.81 -15.79 -13.22
C ARG A 631 10.46 -15.26 -12.71
N TRP A 632 9.56 -14.88 -13.62
CA TRP A 632 8.23 -14.37 -13.28
C TRP A 632 7.23 -15.46 -12.88
N THR A 633 7.59 -16.74 -12.97
CA THR A 633 6.69 -17.86 -12.62
C THR A 633 6.73 -18.25 -11.15
N PHE A 634 7.71 -17.76 -10.39
CA PHE A 634 7.93 -18.11 -8.98
C PHE A 634 7.20 -17.29 -7.88
N PRO A 635 6.38 -16.25 -8.15
CA PRO A 635 5.69 -15.53 -7.09
C PRO A 635 4.71 -16.38 -6.27
N THR A 636 4.03 -17.34 -6.90
CA THR A 636 2.93 -18.11 -6.28
C THR A 636 2.87 -19.57 -6.72
N TYR A 637 2.19 -20.42 -5.94
CA TYR A 637 1.87 -21.79 -6.34
C TYR A 637 1.10 -21.87 -7.67
N GLU A 638 0.19 -20.93 -7.89
CA GLU A 638 -0.68 -20.88 -9.06
C GLU A 638 0.11 -20.58 -10.34
N THR A 639 1.03 -19.61 -10.29
CA THR A 639 1.89 -19.23 -11.42
C THR A 639 2.87 -20.34 -11.78
N VAL A 640 3.51 -20.99 -10.79
CA VAL A 640 4.36 -22.17 -10.99
C VAL A 640 3.59 -23.32 -11.65
N LYS A 641 2.38 -23.62 -11.16
CA LYS A 641 1.54 -24.70 -11.70
C LYS A 641 1.09 -24.41 -13.13
N ALA A 642 0.67 -23.18 -13.41
CA ALA A 642 0.26 -22.74 -14.74
C ALA A 642 1.42 -22.87 -15.75
N ALA A 643 2.64 -22.56 -15.31
CA ALA A 643 3.88 -22.71 -16.06
C ALA A 643 4.31 -24.18 -16.27
N GLY A 644 3.62 -25.14 -15.65
CA GLY A 644 3.97 -26.56 -15.74
C GLY A 644 5.23 -26.94 -14.95
N LEU A 645 5.53 -26.19 -13.89
CA LEU A 645 6.70 -26.42 -13.05
C LEU A 645 6.31 -27.06 -11.71
N THR A 646 7.29 -27.70 -11.07
CA THR A 646 7.20 -28.20 -9.70
C THR A 646 8.43 -27.79 -8.90
N VAL A 647 8.24 -27.30 -7.68
CA VAL A 647 9.32 -26.89 -6.76
C VAL A 647 9.50 -27.98 -5.71
N SER A 648 10.75 -28.31 -5.40
CA SER A 648 11.14 -29.20 -4.31
C SER A 648 11.87 -28.42 -3.22
N GLU A 649 11.66 -28.79 -1.95
CA GLU A 649 12.44 -28.21 -0.85
C GLU A 649 13.93 -28.56 -0.97
N SER A 650 14.79 -27.71 -0.40
CA SER A 650 16.20 -28.04 -0.18
C SER A 650 16.32 -29.22 0.79
N SER A 651 17.19 -30.16 0.48
CA SER A 651 17.41 -31.34 1.33
C SER A 651 18.32 -31.03 2.53
N ALA A 652 18.26 -31.88 3.57
CA ALA A 652 18.94 -31.63 4.84
C ALA A 652 20.47 -31.48 4.71
N ASP A 653 21.10 -32.22 3.80
CA ASP A 653 22.51 -32.11 3.43
C ASP A 653 22.85 -30.73 2.82
N GLU A 654 22.03 -30.20 1.91
CA GLU A 654 22.24 -28.88 1.31
C GLU A 654 22.20 -27.77 2.36
N ILE A 655 21.23 -27.85 3.27
CA ILE A 655 21.07 -26.89 4.37
C ILE A 655 22.27 -26.97 5.32
N LEU A 656 22.67 -28.19 5.71
CA LEU A 656 23.80 -28.43 6.60
C LEU A 656 25.12 -27.94 6.01
N GLU A 657 25.44 -28.31 4.78
CA GLU A 657 26.72 -27.95 4.14
C GLU A 657 26.81 -26.45 3.85
N THR A 658 25.70 -25.83 3.43
CA THR A 658 25.64 -24.36 3.29
C THR A 658 25.88 -23.67 4.63
N THR A 659 25.31 -24.21 5.72
CA THR A 659 25.53 -23.69 7.07
C THR A 659 26.99 -23.83 7.50
N ARG A 660 27.63 -24.96 7.21
CA ARG A 660 29.06 -25.18 7.50
C ARG A 660 29.95 -24.15 6.82
N GLU A 661 29.71 -23.90 5.53
CA GLU A 661 30.45 -22.90 4.77
C GLU A 661 30.30 -21.49 5.36
N VAL A 662 29.09 -21.09 5.75
CA VAL A 662 28.88 -19.75 6.33
C VAL A 662 29.43 -19.65 7.75
N LEU A 663 29.34 -20.71 8.56
CA LEU A 663 29.93 -20.72 9.89
C LEU A 663 31.45 -20.58 9.83
N ASP A 664 32.08 -21.22 8.85
CA ASP A 664 33.52 -21.07 8.56
C ASP A 664 33.87 -19.62 8.19
N LEU A 665 33.09 -18.98 7.31
CA LEU A 665 33.24 -17.55 6.97
C LEU A 665 33.10 -16.63 8.21
N SER A 666 32.20 -16.95 9.14
CA SER A 666 31.98 -16.15 10.35
C SER A 666 33.16 -16.12 11.32
N SER A 667 34.13 -17.03 11.16
CA SER A 667 35.29 -17.14 12.06
C SER A 667 36.31 -16.00 11.89
N GLY A 668 36.32 -15.33 10.73
CA GLY A 668 37.34 -14.35 10.36
C GLY A 668 38.70 -14.95 10.00
N ALA A 669 38.86 -16.28 10.10
CA ALA A 669 40.02 -17.00 9.59
C ALA A 669 39.88 -17.26 8.08
N PRO A 670 40.97 -17.57 7.36
CA PRO A 670 40.87 -18.08 6.00
C PRO A 670 39.92 -19.29 5.98
N PRO A 671 38.90 -19.30 5.11
CA PRO A 671 37.88 -20.33 5.14
C PRO A 671 38.51 -21.68 4.76
N ALA A 672 38.27 -22.70 5.59
CA ALA A 672 38.61 -24.08 5.30
C ALA A 672 37.84 -24.62 4.08
N ILE A 673 36.62 -24.12 3.85
CA ILE A 673 35.84 -24.41 2.63
C ILE A 673 36.12 -23.29 1.61
N PRO A 674 36.89 -23.57 0.54
CA PRO A 674 37.21 -22.53 -0.44
C PRO A 674 35.93 -22.03 -1.13
N PRO A 675 35.78 -20.72 -1.36
CA PRO A 675 34.64 -20.19 -2.08
C PRO A 675 34.59 -20.74 -3.50
N VAL A 676 33.39 -20.87 -4.05
CA VAL A 676 33.18 -21.14 -5.47
C VAL A 676 33.83 -20.01 -6.30
N ASP A 677 34.54 -20.37 -7.38
CA ASP A 677 35.02 -19.41 -8.37
C ASP A 677 33.86 -18.67 -9.07
N ASP A 678 34.12 -17.53 -9.71
CA ASP A 678 33.04 -16.72 -10.31
C ASP A 678 32.55 -17.28 -11.68
N ALA A 679 32.96 -18.49 -12.11
CA ALA A 679 32.55 -19.02 -13.42
C ALA A 679 31.05 -19.35 -13.51
N TRP A 680 30.39 -19.63 -12.37
CA TRP A 680 28.95 -19.86 -12.32
C TRP A 680 28.14 -18.64 -12.76
N GLU A 681 28.66 -17.42 -12.58
CA GLU A 681 27.96 -16.18 -12.95
C GLU A 681 27.70 -16.10 -14.46
N LYS A 682 28.52 -16.76 -15.27
CA LYS A 682 28.32 -16.86 -16.73
C LYS A 682 27.06 -17.65 -17.10
N CYS A 683 26.46 -18.34 -16.15
CA CYS A 683 25.21 -19.09 -16.32
C CYS A 683 24.00 -18.29 -15.79
N VAL A 684 24.17 -17.03 -15.40
CA VAL A 684 23.09 -16.15 -14.93
C VAL A 684 22.76 -15.13 -16.03
N ASN A 685 21.48 -15.01 -16.39
CA ASN A 685 21.04 -14.12 -17.47
C ASN A 685 20.93 -12.65 -17.05
N ILE A 686 20.71 -12.40 -15.76
CA ILE A 686 20.54 -11.06 -15.21
C ILE A 686 21.74 -10.75 -14.31
N PRO A 687 22.68 -9.90 -14.75
CA PRO A 687 23.85 -9.54 -13.97
C PRO A 687 23.47 -9.07 -12.57
N GLY A 688 24.10 -9.67 -11.55
CA GLY A 688 23.84 -9.31 -10.15
C GLY A 688 22.50 -9.81 -9.60
N PHE A 689 21.81 -10.74 -10.25
CA PHE A 689 20.53 -11.29 -9.75
C PHE A 689 20.61 -11.81 -8.30
N PHE A 690 21.74 -12.39 -7.90
CA PHE A 690 21.95 -12.87 -6.53
C PHE A 690 22.71 -11.86 -5.64
N GLY A 691 22.75 -10.58 -6.02
CA GLY A 691 23.56 -9.57 -5.34
C GLY A 691 25.05 -9.89 -5.42
N ASN A 692 25.77 -9.77 -4.30
CA ASN A 692 27.18 -10.20 -4.20
C ASN A 692 27.35 -11.59 -3.59
N SER A 693 26.24 -12.29 -3.34
CA SER A 693 26.28 -13.64 -2.76
C SER A 693 26.79 -14.68 -3.74
N ARG A 694 27.09 -15.88 -3.22
CA ARG A 694 27.54 -17.02 -4.02
C ARG A 694 26.71 -18.27 -3.72
N PRO A 695 26.50 -19.18 -4.68
CA PRO A 695 25.97 -20.50 -4.36
C PRO A 695 26.91 -21.20 -3.38
N SER A 696 26.38 -22.02 -2.48
CA SER A 696 27.25 -22.86 -1.66
C SER A 696 27.96 -23.89 -2.53
N ARG A 697 29.19 -24.24 -2.15
CA ARG A 697 30.01 -25.19 -2.92
C ARG A 697 29.30 -26.53 -3.08
N TYR A 698 28.75 -27.06 -1.97
CA TYR A 698 28.05 -28.34 -1.99
C TYR A 698 26.83 -28.34 -2.91
N PHE A 699 26.00 -27.28 -2.86
CA PHE A 699 24.83 -27.16 -3.73
C PHE A 699 25.23 -27.13 -5.21
N LEU A 700 26.26 -26.34 -5.53
CA LEU A 700 26.74 -26.25 -6.90
C LEU A 700 27.31 -27.58 -7.40
N ASP A 701 28.09 -28.28 -6.58
CA ASP A 701 28.70 -29.55 -6.95
C ASP A 701 27.64 -30.66 -7.10
N LYS A 702 26.66 -30.70 -6.19
CA LYS A 702 25.55 -31.67 -6.21
C LYS A 702 24.72 -31.59 -7.49
N TYR A 703 24.49 -30.38 -8.01
CA TYR A 703 23.66 -30.15 -9.20
C TYR A 703 24.44 -29.60 -10.40
N ALA A 704 25.77 -29.73 -10.43
CA ALA A 704 26.62 -29.08 -11.43
C ALA A 704 26.17 -29.33 -12.87
N SER A 705 25.81 -30.59 -13.19
CA SER A 705 25.36 -31.00 -14.52
C SER A 705 24.04 -30.33 -14.98
N SER A 706 23.18 -29.95 -14.03
CA SER A 706 21.90 -29.30 -14.29
C SER A 706 21.99 -27.78 -14.18
N LEU A 707 22.58 -27.26 -13.08
CA LEU A 707 22.62 -25.82 -12.78
C LEU A 707 23.51 -25.03 -13.75
N LEU A 708 24.60 -25.63 -14.20
CA LEU A 708 25.59 -24.98 -15.09
C LEU A 708 25.34 -25.30 -16.57
N ALA A 709 24.27 -26.01 -16.89
CA ALA A 709 23.85 -26.21 -18.28
C ALA A 709 23.49 -24.87 -18.91
N ARG A 710 24.02 -24.61 -20.11
CA ARG A 710 23.61 -23.45 -20.93
C ARG A 710 22.40 -23.86 -21.76
N SER A 711 21.30 -23.11 -21.63
CA SER A 711 20.10 -23.26 -22.43
C SER A 711 20.28 -22.78 -23.87
#